data_AF-A0A371CLQ5-F1
#
_entry.id   AF-A0A371CLQ5-F1
#
_cell.length_a   1.000
_cell.length_b   1.000
_cell.length_c   1.000
_cell.angle_alpha   90.00
_cell.angle_beta   90.00
_cell.angle_gamma   90.00
#
_symmetry.space_group_name_H-M   'P 1'
#
loop_
_entity.id
_entity.type
_entity.pdbx_description
1 polymer ?
#
loop_
_entity_poly.entity_id
_entity_poly.type
_entity_poly.pdbx_seq_one_letter_code
_entity_poly.pdbx_strand_id
1 'polypeptide(L)'
;MLATYVSVYSANCPDGVNLRDVQLQRHPSSRAMRLVDDPTRFLLVSLPKQVDIRVLRATLLEWVHEGVEINSIRYRFCGFTESQVKAGKLMFFREDEEWSVERLLASFGDLPSVYLKSGYGKYAARLGLSFSSTVESLDIPQRLTLQIPELTAPDGSMHSDGCGMIRDSFAAQLCTKHDLPSDTTVFQIRRGGIKGLLVRYPDDKFDTLCGARAGLGVAPLVAYRPSMLKYDGGPTVLEINNVNSPPAAARLNVQLMVLLLTLGVPSSVFQRLLQDQLDLIGCILTDREKALMYIKGELDAAAEDTLAQSLYNMLLAGQDMTEPTVRQRLQRFQRTQYESLRKKMNFRVQDSCYVFGVVDEEGVLGPDEVYINLPSRSGVLVRDVVVARIPSYHPGDIRKLRAVDRPELRHHRNCIVFPSTAPHSIPDTMSSGDLDGDKYFLTWDPSLLPLAEATPLNRAPAGTSSASRPRQLSDVPSDAVQTFMQLKFNALMGQMANEWSRQVENTPQLANAPYPLQLVPLIEAALDLMKSGEDFARLGARFREVKARHPGTVTPGFVSPIQRLRDMIPHTDLSEFANNLSVDRCDLALIRREENPARWNDFLAEAREVLPRFNKDLSEAIKLDDATRERDPDSHRNLDDSPNEASRVKQEYQRRYFGGGCTKEEQCEQRLRASAWYYYGYLQKKEAFAWLGERYLNEIKACEYLRKFMRSIR
;
A
#
# COMPACT_ATOMS: atom_id res chain seq x y z
N MET A 1 -0.06 -9.99 -9.72
CA MET A 1 0.77 -9.32 -8.69
C MET A 1 2.06 -10.12 -8.61
N LEU A 2 3.24 -9.52 -8.77
CA LEU A 2 4.50 -10.28 -8.92
C LEU A 2 5.06 -10.85 -7.59
N ALA A 3 4.41 -10.59 -6.44
CA ALA A 3 4.99 -10.85 -5.13
C ALA A 3 5.29 -12.34 -4.87
N THR A 4 6.57 -12.66 -4.71
CA THR A 4 7.02 -13.94 -4.15
C THR A 4 7.21 -13.79 -2.64
N TYR A 5 6.96 -14.87 -1.90
CA TYR A 5 7.07 -14.88 -0.43
C TYR A 5 8.06 -15.95 0.01
N VAL A 6 8.78 -15.66 1.08
CA VAL A 6 9.70 -16.57 1.76
C VAL A 6 9.38 -16.62 3.24
N SER A 7 9.88 -17.63 3.94
CA SER A 7 9.70 -17.77 5.37
C SER A 7 10.93 -17.24 6.12
N VAL A 8 10.72 -16.34 7.07
CA VAL A 8 11.79 -15.78 7.93
C VAL A 8 11.37 -15.88 9.39
N TYR A 9 12.33 -15.93 10.32
CA TYR A 9 11.98 -15.86 11.73
C TYR A 9 11.60 -14.43 12.11
N SER A 10 10.65 -14.35 13.03
CA SER A 10 10.23 -13.11 13.66
C SER A 10 10.16 -13.31 15.16
N ALA A 11 10.46 -12.26 15.92
CA ALA A 11 10.33 -12.26 17.37
C ALA A 11 9.81 -10.90 17.85
N ASN A 12 9.13 -10.90 18.99
CA ASN A 12 8.67 -9.69 19.67
C ASN A 12 9.53 -9.42 20.91
N CYS A 13 9.72 -8.16 21.27
CA CYS A 13 10.45 -7.78 22.47
C CYS A 13 9.59 -6.88 23.38
N PRO A 14 8.54 -7.41 24.02
CA PRO A 14 7.49 -6.58 24.62
C PRO A 14 7.95 -5.68 25.77
N ASP A 15 9.00 -6.08 26.49
CA ASP A 15 9.60 -5.32 27.61
C ASP A 15 10.86 -4.55 27.20
N GLY A 16 11.26 -4.64 25.93
CA GLY A 16 12.47 -4.02 25.40
C GLY A 16 13.78 -4.70 25.82
N VAL A 17 13.73 -5.87 26.45
CA VAL A 17 14.90 -6.66 26.89
C VAL A 17 14.81 -8.11 26.40
N ASN A 18 13.69 -8.78 26.63
CA ASN A 18 13.53 -10.20 26.40
C ASN A 18 12.80 -10.48 25.08
N LEU A 19 13.38 -11.34 24.26
CA LEU A 19 12.72 -11.84 23.05
C LEU A 19 11.68 -12.91 23.42
N ARG A 20 10.49 -12.80 22.83
CA ARG A 20 9.36 -13.72 22.98
C ARG A 20 8.71 -13.99 21.62
N ASP A 21 7.85 -14.99 21.60
CA ASP A 21 6.99 -15.33 20.44
C ASP A 21 7.77 -15.56 19.14
N VAL A 22 8.88 -16.29 19.24
CA VAL A 22 9.70 -16.61 18.07
C VAL A 22 8.92 -17.55 17.16
N GLN A 23 8.61 -17.07 15.97
CA GLN A 23 7.78 -17.81 15.02
C GLN A 23 8.22 -17.54 13.59
N LEU A 24 7.96 -18.52 12.74
CA LEU A 24 8.17 -18.41 11.30
C LEU A 24 7.04 -17.59 10.68
N GLN A 25 7.39 -16.52 9.96
CA GLN A 25 6.42 -15.65 9.28
C GLN A 25 6.71 -15.63 7.77
N ARG A 26 5.63 -15.59 6.98
CA ARG A 26 5.74 -15.29 5.55
C ARG A 26 6.10 -13.82 5.40
N HIS A 27 7.15 -13.57 4.62
CA HIS A 27 7.65 -12.25 4.32
C HIS A 27 7.84 -12.11 2.80
N PRO A 28 7.55 -10.93 2.22
CA PRO A 28 7.85 -10.70 0.80
C PRO A 28 9.34 -10.93 0.50
N SER A 29 9.63 -11.67 -0.57
CA SER A 29 11.00 -11.97 -0.98
C SER A 29 11.77 -10.70 -1.34
N SER A 30 13.05 -10.69 -1.00
CA SER A 30 13.99 -9.60 -1.30
C SER A 30 15.31 -10.16 -1.82
N ARG A 31 16.16 -9.30 -2.38
CA ARG A 31 17.50 -9.67 -2.87
C ARG A 31 18.31 -10.42 -1.79
N ALA A 32 18.35 -9.86 -0.58
CA ALA A 32 19.10 -10.42 0.54
C ALA A 32 18.67 -11.86 0.86
N MET A 33 17.37 -12.15 0.75
CA MET A 33 16.81 -13.48 1.02
C MET A 33 17.03 -14.47 -0.11
N ARG A 34 17.19 -14.00 -1.36
CA ARG A 34 17.51 -14.85 -2.52
C ARG A 34 18.99 -15.15 -2.68
N LEU A 35 19.86 -14.28 -2.16
CA LEU A 35 21.30 -14.45 -2.24
C LEU A 35 21.83 -15.55 -1.31
N VAL A 36 21.13 -15.82 -0.22
CA VAL A 36 21.48 -16.87 0.74
C VAL A 36 20.81 -18.20 0.38
N ASP A 37 21.38 -19.28 0.88
CA ASP A 37 20.86 -20.65 0.77
C ASP A 37 19.53 -20.84 1.53
N ASP A 38 19.37 -20.20 2.69
CA ASP A 38 18.22 -20.35 3.57
C ASP A 38 17.72 -18.98 4.11
N PRO A 39 16.53 -18.51 3.69
CA PRO A 39 15.93 -17.27 4.21
C PRO A 39 15.68 -17.28 5.72
N THR A 40 15.58 -18.46 6.35
CA THR A 40 15.38 -18.55 7.82
C THR A 40 16.63 -18.16 8.61
N ARG A 41 17.75 -17.88 7.95
CA ARG A 41 18.89 -17.19 8.57
C ARG A 41 18.52 -15.81 9.09
N PHE A 42 17.52 -15.15 8.49
CA PHE A 42 17.06 -13.84 8.92
C PHE A 42 16.09 -13.94 10.10
N LEU A 43 16.33 -13.09 11.10
CA LEU A 43 15.46 -12.88 12.24
C LEU A 43 15.04 -11.40 12.30
N LEU A 44 13.74 -11.15 12.20
CA LEU A 44 13.16 -9.82 12.33
C LEU A 44 12.62 -9.61 13.75
N VAL A 45 13.25 -8.70 14.50
CA VAL A 45 12.82 -8.38 15.88
C VAL A 45 11.96 -7.14 15.88
N SER A 46 10.76 -7.23 16.46
CA SER A 46 9.84 -6.11 16.63
C SER A 46 9.90 -5.54 18.05
N LEU A 47 10.11 -4.23 18.13
CA LEU A 47 10.18 -3.48 19.38
C LEU A 47 8.85 -2.74 19.65
N PRO A 48 8.44 -2.63 20.92
CA PRO A 48 7.24 -1.91 21.32
C PRO A 48 7.45 -0.40 21.26
N LYS A 49 6.33 0.34 21.08
CA LYS A 49 6.34 1.81 21.08
C LYS A 49 6.72 2.40 22.44
N GLN A 50 6.25 1.78 23.52
CA GLN A 50 6.39 2.29 24.89
C GLN A 50 7.31 1.38 25.70
N VAL A 51 8.58 1.77 25.81
CA VAL A 51 9.60 1.15 26.68
C VAL A 51 10.49 2.27 27.21
N ASP A 52 11.03 2.07 28.41
CA ASP A 52 12.01 2.98 29.00
C ASP A 52 13.20 3.21 28.05
N ILE A 53 13.48 4.48 27.75
CA ILE A 53 14.45 4.84 26.72
C ILE A 53 15.88 4.45 27.09
N ARG A 54 16.21 4.37 28.39
CA ARG A 54 17.53 3.97 28.89
C ARG A 54 17.69 2.46 28.78
N VAL A 55 16.66 1.71 29.20
CA VAL A 55 16.61 0.25 29.07
C VAL A 55 16.75 -0.17 27.61
N LEU A 56 15.95 0.44 26.72
CA LEU A 56 16.03 0.13 25.29
C LEU A 56 17.42 0.46 24.74
N ARG A 57 18.00 1.63 25.08
CA ARG A 57 19.33 2.01 24.59
C ARG A 57 20.42 1.05 25.04
N ALA A 58 20.40 0.62 26.30
CA ALA A 58 21.36 -0.36 26.82
C ALA A 58 21.24 -1.69 26.07
N THR A 59 20.01 -2.19 25.92
CA THR A 59 19.72 -3.43 25.19
C THR A 59 20.18 -3.36 23.73
N LEU A 60 19.92 -2.25 23.03
CA LEU A 60 20.35 -2.07 21.65
C LEU A 60 21.87 -2.03 21.51
N LEU A 61 22.58 -1.40 22.45
CA LEU A 61 24.05 -1.41 22.44
C LEU A 61 24.59 -2.83 22.59
N GLU A 62 24.04 -3.60 23.53
CA GLU A 62 24.40 -5.01 23.70
C GLU A 62 24.11 -5.81 22.42
N TRP A 63 22.90 -5.73 21.88
CA TRP A 63 22.49 -6.51 20.71
C TRP A 63 23.27 -6.18 19.44
N VAL A 64 23.66 -4.91 19.24
CA VAL A 64 24.42 -4.53 18.05
C VAL A 64 25.86 -5.06 18.11
N HIS A 65 26.43 -5.23 19.31
CA HIS A 65 27.78 -5.78 19.49
C HIS A 65 27.78 -7.31 19.59
N GLU A 66 26.94 -7.86 20.47
CA GLU A 66 26.94 -9.29 20.79
C GLU A 66 25.94 -10.09 19.95
N GLY A 67 24.96 -9.46 19.33
CA GLY A 67 23.83 -10.15 18.70
C GLY A 67 22.78 -10.59 19.74
N VAL A 68 21.94 -11.53 19.34
CA VAL A 68 20.90 -12.14 20.20
C VAL A 68 21.00 -13.66 20.14
N GLU A 69 20.66 -14.33 21.23
CA GLU A 69 20.63 -15.79 21.30
C GLU A 69 19.20 -16.28 21.50
N ILE A 70 18.78 -17.22 20.64
CA ILE A 70 17.46 -17.86 20.71
C ILE A 70 17.65 -19.35 20.56
N ASN A 71 17.20 -20.15 21.53
CA ASN A 71 17.32 -21.61 21.51
C ASN A 71 18.74 -22.09 21.20
N SER A 72 19.75 -21.46 21.82
CA SER A 72 21.18 -21.71 21.60
C SER A 72 21.70 -21.40 20.18
N ILE A 73 20.92 -20.70 19.37
CA ILE A 73 21.34 -20.17 18.07
C ILE A 73 21.64 -18.68 18.24
N ARG A 74 22.87 -18.29 17.90
CA ARG A 74 23.30 -16.89 17.91
C ARG A 74 22.98 -16.22 16.58
N TYR A 75 22.35 -15.06 16.63
CA TYR A 75 22.08 -14.20 15.48
C TYR A 75 22.83 -12.88 15.65
N ARG A 76 23.65 -12.51 14.67
CA ARG A 76 24.38 -11.22 14.65
C ARG A 76 23.51 -10.10 14.12
N PHE A 77 23.76 -8.90 14.61
CA PHE A 77 23.08 -7.71 14.10
C PHE A 77 23.45 -7.45 12.63
N CYS A 78 22.43 -7.39 11.78
CA CYS A 78 22.59 -7.15 10.34
C CYS A 78 22.31 -5.69 9.97
N GLY A 79 21.44 -5.01 10.73
CA GLY A 79 21.06 -3.63 10.48
C GLY A 79 19.56 -3.39 10.58
N PHE A 80 19.12 -2.31 9.97
CA PHE A 80 17.71 -1.98 9.77
C PHE A 80 17.58 -1.09 8.53
N THR A 81 16.41 -1.14 7.89
CA THR A 81 16.04 -0.27 6.78
C THR A 81 15.19 0.91 7.26
N GLU A 82 14.94 1.86 6.37
CA GLU A 82 14.04 2.99 6.65
C GLU A 82 12.64 2.55 7.09
N SER A 83 12.04 1.60 6.37
CA SER A 83 10.71 1.07 6.70
C SER A 83 10.70 0.33 8.03
N GLN A 84 11.77 -0.39 8.35
CA GLN A 84 11.89 -1.13 9.60
C GLN A 84 12.02 -0.19 10.80
N VAL A 85 12.85 0.85 10.74
CA VAL A 85 12.93 1.85 11.82
C VAL A 85 11.59 2.53 12.06
N LYS A 86 10.87 2.89 10.99
CA LYS A 86 9.51 3.44 11.07
C LYS A 86 8.52 2.45 11.70
N ALA A 87 8.75 1.15 11.57
CA ALA A 87 7.97 0.09 12.20
C ALA A 87 8.53 -0.39 13.56
N GLY A 88 9.65 0.15 14.03
CA GLY A 88 10.34 -0.31 15.25
C GLY A 88 10.94 -1.71 15.12
N LYS A 89 11.44 -2.08 13.95
CA LYS A 89 12.01 -3.41 13.68
C LYS A 89 13.52 -3.37 13.46
N LEU A 90 14.19 -4.48 13.80
CA LEU A 90 15.61 -4.72 13.59
C LEU A 90 15.82 -6.04 12.85
N MET A 91 16.92 -6.15 12.11
CA MET A 91 17.32 -7.37 11.41
C MET A 91 18.54 -8.00 12.06
N PHE A 92 18.45 -9.29 12.31
CA PHE A 92 19.55 -10.14 12.71
C PHE A 92 19.72 -11.30 11.72
N PHE A 93 20.92 -11.89 11.73
CA PHE A 93 21.31 -12.91 10.77
C PHE A 93 22.10 -14.03 11.45
N ARG A 94 21.75 -15.29 11.16
CA ARG A 94 22.45 -16.48 11.64
C ARG A 94 23.68 -16.77 10.79
N GLU A 95 24.86 -16.66 11.40
CA GLU A 95 26.14 -16.93 10.77
C GLU A 95 26.55 -18.41 10.90
N ASP A 96 27.37 -18.87 9.97
CA ASP A 96 28.08 -20.16 9.99
C ASP A 96 29.40 -20.06 9.20
N GLU A 97 29.98 -21.21 8.81
CA GLU A 97 31.23 -21.27 8.04
C GLU A 97 31.07 -20.69 6.62
N GLU A 98 29.87 -20.73 6.04
CA GLU A 98 29.61 -20.24 4.68
C GLU A 98 29.19 -18.77 4.68
N TRP A 99 28.32 -18.37 5.61
CA TRP A 99 27.71 -17.05 5.64
C TRP A 99 28.05 -16.28 6.91
N SER A 100 28.64 -15.10 6.71
CA SER A 100 28.76 -14.05 7.72
C SER A 100 27.96 -12.81 7.31
N VAL A 101 27.63 -11.94 8.27
CA VAL A 101 27.04 -10.63 7.99
C VAL A 101 27.94 -9.81 7.07
N GLU A 102 29.27 -9.87 7.29
CA GLU A 102 30.24 -9.19 6.43
C GLU A 102 30.16 -9.67 4.98
N ARG A 103 30.15 -10.98 4.75
CA ARG A 103 30.02 -11.57 3.41
C ARG A 103 28.69 -11.19 2.76
N LEU A 104 27.58 -11.24 3.51
CA LEU A 104 26.26 -10.85 3.04
C LEU A 104 26.25 -9.38 2.60
N LEU A 105 26.74 -8.47 3.43
CA LEU A 105 26.76 -7.04 3.11
C LEU A 105 27.69 -6.73 1.92
N ALA A 106 28.85 -7.40 1.83
CA ALA A 106 29.76 -7.26 0.69
C ALA A 106 29.12 -7.69 -0.64
N SER A 107 28.20 -8.66 -0.61
CA SER A 107 27.48 -9.10 -1.81
C SER A 107 26.50 -8.04 -2.36
N PHE A 108 26.09 -7.06 -1.54
CA PHE A 108 25.14 -6.03 -1.95
C PHE A 108 25.78 -4.93 -2.79
N GLY A 109 27.05 -4.62 -2.56
CA GLY A 109 27.80 -3.52 -3.18
C GLY A 109 28.55 -2.66 -2.16
N ASP A 110 29.04 -1.49 -2.58
CA ASP A 110 29.86 -0.59 -1.75
C ASP A 110 29.03 0.27 -0.79
N LEU A 111 28.43 -0.38 0.22
CA LEU A 111 27.79 0.29 1.33
C LEU A 111 28.78 0.98 2.31
N PRO A 112 30.00 0.47 2.57
CA PRO A 112 30.98 1.13 3.44
C PRO A 112 31.27 2.58 3.02
N SER A 113 31.48 2.85 1.73
CA SER A 113 31.72 4.22 1.23
C SER A 113 30.54 5.15 1.49
N VAL A 114 29.30 4.65 1.41
CA VAL A 114 28.10 5.42 1.74
C VAL A 114 28.09 5.82 3.21
N TYR A 115 28.41 4.88 4.11
CA TYR A 115 28.47 5.16 5.54
C TYR A 115 29.56 6.18 5.88
N LEU A 116 30.78 6.00 5.34
CA LEU A 116 31.89 6.92 5.60
C LEU A 116 31.54 8.35 5.16
N LYS A 117 30.94 8.49 3.96
CA LYS A 117 30.54 9.79 3.39
C LYS A 117 29.35 10.42 4.12
N SER A 118 28.29 9.65 4.40
CA SER A 118 26.98 10.21 4.74
C SER A 118 26.39 9.70 6.06
N GLY A 119 27.01 8.74 6.73
CA GLY A 119 26.60 8.21 8.03
C GLY A 119 25.51 7.14 7.95
N TYR A 120 25.09 6.66 9.13
CA TYR A 120 24.24 5.47 9.23
C TYR A 120 22.84 5.67 8.63
N GLY A 121 22.25 6.87 8.71
CA GLY A 121 20.95 7.14 8.10
C GLY A 121 20.92 6.88 6.58
N LYS A 122 21.89 7.44 5.83
CA LYS A 122 22.01 7.21 4.39
C LYS A 122 22.38 5.75 4.10
N TYR A 123 23.28 5.17 4.89
CA TYR A 123 23.64 3.76 4.81
C TYR A 123 22.41 2.85 4.96
N ALA A 124 21.56 3.04 5.97
CA ALA A 124 20.34 2.27 6.21
C ALA A 124 19.34 2.40 5.04
N ALA A 125 19.20 3.60 4.48
CA ALA A 125 18.40 3.82 3.27
C ALA A 125 18.95 3.07 2.05
N ARG A 126 20.28 2.91 1.93
CA ARG A 126 20.93 2.16 0.84
C ARG A 126 20.91 0.65 1.06
N LEU A 127 21.07 0.20 2.30
CA LEU A 127 20.87 -1.18 2.73
C LEU A 127 19.45 -1.66 2.35
N GLY A 128 18.45 -0.79 2.50
CA GLY A 128 17.07 -1.06 2.12
C GLY A 128 16.83 -1.46 0.66
N LEU A 129 17.75 -1.19 -0.27
CA LEU A 129 17.63 -1.66 -1.66
C LEU A 129 17.66 -3.19 -1.73
N SER A 130 18.51 -3.85 -0.93
CA SER A 130 18.62 -5.32 -0.91
C SER A 130 17.51 -6.01 -0.12
N PHE A 131 16.79 -5.28 0.73
CA PHE A 131 15.66 -5.79 1.52
C PHE A 131 14.29 -5.33 0.99
N SER A 132 14.28 -4.60 -0.12
CA SER A 132 13.03 -4.23 -0.81
C SER A 132 12.33 -5.49 -1.30
N SER A 133 10.99 -5.51 -1.21
CA SER A 133 10.19 -6.57 -1.83
C SER A 133 10.33 -6.45 -3.34
N THR A 134 10.97 -7.43 -3.97
CA THR A 134 11.28 -7.40 -5.40
C THR A 134 11.24 -8.79 -5.98
N VAL A 135 11.10 -8.84 -7.29
CA VAL A 135 10.98 -10.07 -8.06
C VAL A 135 12.13 -10.10 -9.04
N GLU A 136 12.91 -11.16 -8.98
CA GLU A 136 14.08 -11.34 -9.81
C GLU A 136 13.68 -11.51 -11.28
N SER A 137 14.35 -10.79 -12.18
CA SER A 137 14.06 -10.77 -13.60
C SER A 137 15.25 -11.25 -14.43
N LEU A 138 15.60 -10.56 -15.52
CA LEU A 138 16.69 -10.93 -16.41
C LEU A 138 18.01 -10.31 -15.93
N ASP A 139 19.11 -11.01 -16.15
CA ASP A 139 20.44 -10.47 -15.91
C ASP A 139 20.79 -9.40 -16.96
N ILE A 140 21.37 -8.29 -16.50
CA ILE A 140 21.84 -7.23 -17.39
C ILE A 140 23.31 -6.96 -17.06
N PRO A 141 24.26 -7.58 -17.77
CA PRO A 141 25.67 -7.30 -17.60
C PRO A 141 25.98 -5.82 -17.79
N GLN A 142 26.98 -5.29 -17.09
CA GLN A 142 27.32 -3.86 -17.12
C GLN A 142 27.57 -3.33 -18.54
N ARG A 143 28.16 -4.14 -19.43
CA ARG A 143 28.39 -3.81 -20.85
C ARG A 143 27.11 -3.52 -21.66
N LEU A 144 25.95 -3.98 -21.16
CA LEU A 144 24.63 -3.78 -21.77
C LEU A 144 23.84 -2.66 -21.08
N THR A 145 24.49 -1.88 -20.21
CA THR A 145 23.90 -0.70 -19.58
C THR A 145 24.61 0.55 -20.07
N LEU A 146 23.87 1.65 -20.21
CA LEU A 146 24.41 2.94 -20.56
C LEU A 146 24.09 3.96 -19.47
N GLN A 147 25.08 4.73 -19.02
CA GLN A 147 24.82 5.89 -18.16
C GLN A 147 24.63 7.13 -19.04
N ILE A 148 23.48 7.80 -18.92
CA ILE A 148 23.12 9.02 -19.67
C ILE A 148 23.11 10.26 -18.74
N PRO A 149 23.39 11.47 -19.24
CA PRO A 149 23.47 12.69 -18.43
C PRO A 149 22.10 13.16 -17.96
N GLU A 150 21.96 13.69 -16.74
CA GLU A 150 20.71 14.28 -16.21
C GLU A 150 20.09 15.35 -17.12
N LEU A 151 18.76 15.43 -17.10
CA LEU A 151 18.00 16.57 -17.63
C LEU A 151 17.79 17.56 -16.48
N THR A 152 18.49 18.69 -16.54
CA THR A 152 18.49 19.72 -15.50
C THR A 152 17.81 20.98 -16.02
N ALA A 153 16.95 21.57 -15.19
CA ALA A 153 16.28 22.83 -15.45
C ALA A 153 17.27 24.03 -15.31
N PRO A 154 16.94 25.19 -15.90
CA PRO A 154 17.73 26.42 -15.72
C PRO A 154 17.95 26.84 -14.26
N ASP A 155 17.03 26.52 -13.35
CA ASP A 155 17.16 26.83 -11.91
C ASP A 155 18.02 25.81 -11.13
N GLY A 156 18.50 24.75 -11.79
CA GLY A 156 19.31 23.69 -11.20
C GLY A 156 18.52 22.49 -10.67
N SER A 157 17.19 22.54 -10.66
CA SER A 157 16.35 21.38 -10.32
C SER A 157 16.44 20.29 -11.42
N MET A 158 16.21 19.03 -11.06
CA MET A 158 16.32 17.90 -11.99
C MET A 158 14.95 17.47 -12.52
N HIS A 159 14.76 17.49 -13.84
CA HIS A 159 13.57 16.95 -14.49
C HIS A 159 13.54 15.42 -14.48
N SER A 160 14.70 14.78 -14.43
CA SER A 160 14.86 13.33 -14.63
C SER A 160 15.32 12.55 -13.39
N ASP A 161 15.24 13.12 -12.18
CA ASP A 161 15.75 12.48 -10.95
C ASP A 161 15.13 11.08 -10.76
N GLY A 162 15.94 10.03 -10.91
CA GLY A 162 15.49 8.66 -10.75
C GLY A 162 14.83 8.01 -11.98
N CYS A 163 14.76 8.68 -13.13
CA CYS A 163 14.10 8.18 -14.34
C CYS A 163 15.10 7.78 -15.44
N GLY A 164 15.05 6.53 -15.90
CA GLY A 164 15.84 6.03 -17.02
C GLY A 164 14.97 5.40 -18.11
N MET A 165 15.61 4.81 -19.12
CA MET A 165 14.95 4.22 -20.27
C MET A 165 15.24 2.72 -20.41
N ILE A 166 14.29 1.98 -20.94
CA ILE A 166 14.43 0.58 -21.36
C ILE A 166 13.94 0.45 -22.81
N ARG A 167 14.70 -0.27 -23.64
CA ARG A 167 14.30 -0.50 -25.03
C ARG A 167 13.10 -1.44 -25.12
N ASP A 168 12.21 -1.18 -26.06
CA ASP A 168 10.93 -1.87 -26.26
C ASP A 168 11.06 -3.40 -26.29
N SER A 169 12.00 -3.90 -27.09
CA SER A 169 12.20 -5.35 -27.26
C SER A 169 12.74 -6.04 -26.00
N PHE A 170 13.45 -5.32 -25.11
CA PHE A 170 13.86 -5.87 -23.82
C PHE A 170 12.72 -5.79 -22.80
N ALA A 171 11.97 -4.68 -22.78
CA ALA A 171 10.77 -4.57 -21.96
C ALA A 171 9.73 -5.65 -22.30
N ALA A 172 9.56 -6.00 -23.59
CA ALA A 172 8.70 -7.09 -24.03
C ALA A 172 9.13 -8.47 -23.47
N GLN A 173 10.44 -8.72 -23.33
CA GLN A 173 10.95 -9.92 -22.68
C GLN A 173 10.63 -9.93 -21.19
N LEU A 174 10.74 -8.78 -20.51
CA LEU A 174 10.31 -8.65 -19.12
C LEU A 174 8.81 -8.94 -18.98
N CYS A 175 7.98 -8.37 -19.86
CA CYS A 175 6.53 -8.63 -19.83
C CYS A 175 6.22 -10.10 -19.99
N THR A 176 6.87 -10.77 -20.95
CA THR A 176 6.68 -12.20 -21.21
C THR A 176 7.15 -13.06 -20.03
N LYS A 177 8.31 -12.77 -19.46
CA LYS A 177 8.86 -13.53 -18.31
C LYS A 177 7.95 -13.47 -17.08
N HIS A 178 7.23 -12.36 -16.91
CA HIS A 178 6.48 -12.03 -15.70
C HIS A 178 4.96 -12.02 -15.87
N ASP A 179 4.45 -12.52 -17.01
CA ASP A 179 3.03 -12.50 -17.37
C ASP A 179 2.38 -11.11 -17.19
N LEU A 180 3.10 -10.06 -17.58
CA LEU A 180 2.62 -8.68 -17.54
C LEU A 180 1.93 -8.32 -18.86
N PRO A 181 1.00 -7.34 -18.86
CA PRO A 181 0.47 -6.79 -20.09
C PRO A 181 1.58 -6.39 -21.08
N SER A 182 1.39 -6.73 -22.35
CA SER A 182 2.38 -6.46 -23.39
C SER A 182 2.64 -4.97 -23.60
N ASP A 183 1.75 -4.10 -23.12
CA ASP A 183 1.83 -2.64 -23.20
C ASP A 183 2.26 -1.97 -21.88
N THR A 184 2.80 -2.73 -20.91
CA THR A 184 3.46 -2.17 -19.73
C THR A 184 4.60 -1.23 -20.16
N THR A 185 4.58 -0.01 -19.60
CA THR A 185 5.45 1.10 -20.01
C THR A 185 6.50 1.42 -18.96
N VAL A 186 6.15 1.34 -17.68
CA VAL A 186 6.99 1.83 -16.58
C VAL A 186 7.32 0.68 -15.65
N PHE A 187 8.61 0.48 -15.41
CA PHE A 187 9.14 -0.53 -14.51
C PHE A 187 9.89 0.15 -13.37
N GLN A 188 9.42 0.01 -12.14
CA GLN A 188 10.16 0.43 -10.96
C GLN A 188 11.14 -0.68 -10.58
N ILE A 189 12.43 -0.40 -10.67
CA ILE A 189 13.47 -1.44 -10.63
C ILE A 189 14.48 -1.26 -9.50
N ARG A 190 15.23 -2.32 -9.26
CA ARG A 190 16.51 -2.32 -8.54
C ARG A 190 17.50 -3.18 -9.32
N ARG A 191 18.77 -2.78 -9.35
CA ARG A 191 19.89 -3.57 -9.92
C ARG A 191 21.19 -3.14 -9.25
N GLY A 192 21.78 -3.99 -8.42
CA GLY A 192 22.89 -3.58 -7.54
C GLY A 192 22.51 -2.30 -6.75
N GLY A 193 23.35 -1.29 -6.80
CA GLY A 193 23.06 0.04 -6.25
C GLY A 193 22.19 0.97 -7.10
N ILE A 194 21.71 0.55 -8.28
CA ILE A 194 20.80 1.33 -9.13
C ILE A 194 19.35 1.16 -8.64
N LYS A 195 18.65 2.29 -8.43
CA LYS A 195 17.23 2.37 -8.08
C LYS A 195 16.56 3.48 -8.90
N GLY A 196 15.39 3.19 -9.45
CA GLY A 196 14.54 4.20 -10.07
C GLY A 196 13.47 3.58 -10.97
N LEU A 197 13.00 4.37 -11.95
CA LEU A 197 12.13 3.94 -13.02
C LEU A 197 12.94 3.64 -14.29
N LEU A 198 12.54 2.62 -15.03
CA LEU A 198 12.88 2.43 -16.44
C LEU A 198 11.60 2.55 -17.27
N VAL A 199 11.61 3.47 -18.22
CA VAL A 199 10.47 3.79 -19.08
C VAL A 199 10.72 3.22 -20.46
N ARG A 200 9.71 2.52 -20.98
CA ARG A 200 9.77 1.82 -22.26
C ARG A 200 9.73 2.81 -23.42
N TYR A 201 10.74 2.78 -24.28
CA TYR A 201 10.82 3.54 -25.52
C TYR A 201 10.97 2.58 -26.72
N PRO A 202 10.33 2.87 -27.87
CA PRO A 202 10.61 2.19 -29.14
C PRO A 202 12.12 2.09 -29.40
N ASP A 203 12.58 0.95 -29.91
CA ASP A 203 14.01 0.66 -30.07
C ASP A 203 14.76 1.75 -30.87
N ASP A 204 14.17 2.25 -31.96
CA ASP A 204 14.70 3.33 -32.80
C ASP A 204 14.78 4.68 -32.06
N LYS A 205 13.74 5.00 -31.27
CA LYS A 205 13.73 6.19 -30.41
C LYS A 205 14.77 6.09 -29.31
N PHE A 206 14.87 4.94 -28.65
CA PHE A 206 15.85 4.67 -27.60
C PHE A 206 17.27 4.87 -28.12
N ASP A 207 17.58 4.32 -29.30
CA ASP A 207 18.90 4.47 -29.95
C ASP A 207 19.20 5.94 -30.29
N THR A 208 18.20 6.68 -30.77
CA THR A 208 18.32 8.11 -31.07
C THR A 208 18.58 8.95 -29.81
N LEU A 209 17.81 8.73 -28.74
CA LEU A 209 17.91 9.47 -27.47
C LEU A 209 19.20 9.16 -26.71
N CYS A 210 19.70 7.93 -26.80
CA CYS A 210 21.00 7.56 -26.25
C CYS A 210 22.19 8.10 -27.09
N GLY A 211 21.90 8.55 -28.32
CA GLY A 211 22.85 9.06 -29.30
C GLY A 211 23.71 7.97 -29.96
N ALA A 212 24.52 8.37 -30.95
CA ALA A 212 25.53 7.52 -31.61
C ALA A 212 26.66 7.03 -30.68
N ARG A 213 26.51 7.18 -29.36
CA ARG A 213 27.36 6.57 -28.33
C ARG A 213 27.11 5.06 -28.19
N ALA A 214 26.22 4.48 -28.98
CA ALA A 214 26.20 3.06 -29.31
C ALA A 214 27.41 2.60 -30.18
N GLY A 215 28.56 3.28 -30.08
CA GLY A 215 29.86 2.77 -30.54
C GLY A 215 30.40 1.62 -29.68
N LEU A 216 29.61 1.13 -28.74
CA LEU A 216 29.78 -0.18 -28.12
C LEU A 216 29.47 -1.25 -29.17
N GLY A 217 30.29 -2.30 -29.29
CA GLY A 217 30.03 -3.41 -30.21
C GLY A 217 28.71 -4.17 -29.97
N VAL A 218 27.92 -3.77 -28.97
CA VAL A 218 26.59 -4.30 -28.62
C VAL A 218 25.69 -3.15 -28.14
N ALA A 219 24.44 -3.11 -28.62
CA ALA A 219 23.45 -2.11 -28.21
C ALA A 219 23.07 -2.26 -26.71
N PRO A 220 23.01 -1.17 -25.94
CA PRO A 220 22.58 -1.22 -24.54
C PRO A 220 21.10 -1.61 -24.43
N LEU A 221 20.76 -2.38 -23.39
CA LEU A 221 19.38 -2.79 -23.10
C LEU A 221 18.61 -1.74 -22.28
N VAL A 222 19.35 -1.01 -21.44
CA VAL A 222 18.82 0.00 -20.53
C VAL A 222 19.76 1.19 -20.44
N ALA A 223 19.19 2.37 -20.26
CA ALA A 223 19.90 3.60 -19.97
C ALA A 223 19.49 4.14 -18.58
N TYR A 224 20.47 4.45 -17.74
CA TYR A 224 20.24 4.95 -16.37
C TYR A 224 20.99 6.25 -16.14
N ARG A 225 20.61 6.98 -15.09
CA ARG A 225 21.17 8.31 -14.77
C ARG A 225 22.01 8.29 -13.49
N PRO A 226 22.94 9.25 -13.29
CA PRO A 226 23.70 9.40 -12.04
C PRO A 226 22.83 9.40 -10.79
N SER A 227 21.69 10.09 -10.80
CA SER A 227 20.72 10.14 -9.71
C SER A 227 20.21 8.75 -9.32
N MET A 228 20.11 7.80 -10.26
CA MET A 228 19.66 6.43 -10.00
C MET A 228 20.72 5.57 -9.28
N LEU A 229 22.01 5.88 -9.45
CA LEU A 229 23.12 5.13 -8.88
C LEU A 229 23.37 5.56 -7.42
N LYS A 230 22.97 4.71 -6.48
CA LYS A 230 23.00 5.03 -5.06
C LYS A 230 24.29 4.59 -4.35
N TYR A 231 24.97 3.59 -4.91
CA TYR A 231 26.31 3.08 -4.57
C TYR A 231 26.82 2.18 -5.70
N ASP A 232 28.12 1.90 -5.75
CA ASP A 232 28.73 1.07 -6.79
C ASP A 232 28.68 -0.43 -6.48
N GLY A 233 28.68 -1.26 -7.53
CA GLY A 233 28.72 -2.72 -7.41
C GLY A 233 27.37 -3.38 -7.09
N GLY A 234 27.45 -4.63 -6.62
CA GLY A 234 26.31 -5.50 -6.35
C GLY A 234 25.87 -6.36 -7.55
N PRO A 235 24.78 -7.14 -7.40
CA PRO A 235 24.32 -8.06 -8.43
C PRO A 235 23.82 -7.33 -9.70
N THR A 236 24.14 -7.89 -10.87
CA THR A 236 23.74 -7.36 -12.18
C THR A 236 22.32 -7.73 -12.60
N VAL A 237 21.68 -8.62 -11.83
CA VAL A 237 20.31 -9.07 -12.08
C VAL A 237 19.33 -7.92 -11.87
N LEU A 238 18.45 -7.70 -12.85
CA LEU A 238 17.38 -6.74 -12.74
C LEU A 238 16.29 -7.29 -11.84
N GLU A 239 15.80 -6.47 -10.91
CA GLU A 239 14.73 -6.83 -10.00
C GLU A 239 13.58 -5.83 -10.16
N ILE A 240 12.38 -6.36 -10.39
CA ILE A 240 11.17 -5.54 -10.53
C ILE A 240 10.51 -5.40 -9.17
N ASN A 241 10.31 -4.17 -8.73
CA ASN A 241 9.57 -3.86 -7.51
C ASN A 241 8.10 -3.56 -7.80
N ASN A 242 7.84 -2.82 -8.87
CA ASN A 242 6.49 -2.45 -9.27
C ASN A 242 6.45 -2.13 -10.77
N VAL A 243 5.25 -2.11 -11.35
CA VAL A 243 5.02 -1.71 -12.75
C VAL A 243 3.77 -0.84 -12.85
N ASN A 244 3.65 -0.03 -13.91
CA ASN A 244 2.38 0.63 -14.18
C ASN A 244 1.28 -0.39 -14.51
N SER A 245 0.06 -0.07 -14.12
CA SER A 245 -1.15 -0.84 -14.41
C SER A 245 -2.30 0.12 -14.71
N PRO A 246 -3.38 -0.33 -15.37
CA PRO A 246 -4.58 0.47 -15.56
C PRO A 246 -5.06 1.03 -14.22
N PRO A 247 -5.07 2.37 -14.03
CA PRO A 247 -5.18 2.92 -12.70
C PRO A 247 -6.66 3.06 -12.29
N ALA A 248 -6.99 2.61 -11.09
CA ALA A 248 -8.33 2.78 -10.52
C ALA A 248 -8.65 4.26 -10.23
N ALA A 249 -9.94 4.55 -10.04
CA ALA A 249 -10.41 5.84 -9.56
C ALA A 249 -9.72 6.19 -8.24
N ALA A 250 -9.09 7.36 -8.16
CA ALA A 250 -8.41 7.79 -6.94
C ALA A 250 -9.41 8.20 -5.87
N ARG A 251 -8.84 8.37 -4.69
CA ARG A 251 -9.53 8.53 -3.43
C ARG A 251 -9.00 9.79 -2.76
N LEU A 252 -9.87 10.77 -2.58
CA LEU A 252 -9.52 12.05 -1.96
C LEU A 252 -9.43 11.86 -0.46
N ASN A 253 -8.26 12.16 0.10
CA ASN A 253 -8.06 12.19 1.54
C ASN A 253 -8.29 13.62 2.09
N VAL A 254 -8.36 13.74 3.42
CA VAL A 254 -8.56 15.05 4.09
C VAL A 254 -7.52 16.08 3.69
N GLN A 255 -6.25 15.67 3.53
CA GLN A 255 -5.16 16.57 3.19
C GLN A 255 -5.41 17.24 1.83
N LEU A 256 -5.67 16.45 0.78
CA LEU A 256 -6.00 16.96 -0.54
C LEU A 256 -7.28 17.82 -0.53
N MET A 257 -8.32 17.40 0.19
CA MET A 257 -9.55 18.19 0.30
C MET A 257 -9.28 19.56 0.90
N VAL A 258 -8.52 19.63 2.00
CA VAL A 258 -8.15 20.89 2.64
C VAL A 258 -7.34 21.79 1.70
N LEU A 259 -6.38 21.24 0.95
CA LEU A 259 -5.58 22.01 0.00
C LEU A 259 -6.44 22.55 -1.15
N LEU A 260 -7.32 21.73 -1.73
CA LEU A 260 -8.24 22.16 -2.78
C LEU A 260 -9.25 23.21 -2.29
N LEU A 261 -9.81 23.05 -1.08
CA LEU A 261 -10.63 24.07 -0.43
C LEU A 261 -9.86 25.38 -0.23
N THR A 262 -8.60 25.28 0.19
CA THR A 262 -7.72 26.45 0.39
C THR A 262 -7.48 27.21 -0.92
N LEU A 263 -7.44 26.49 -2.05
CA LEU A 263 -7.29 27.05 -3.40
C LEU A 263 -8.63 27.42 -4.07
N GLY A 264 -9.71 27.48 -3.29
CA GLY A 264 -10.99 28.03 -3.72
C GLY A 264 -11.96 27.03 -4.37
N VAL A 265 -11.68 25.72 -4.34
CA VAL A 265 -12.70 24.73 -4.73
C VAL A 265 -13.88 24.83 -3.74
N PRO A 266 -15.13 25.05 -4.20
CA PRO A 266 -16.26 25.24 -3.29
C PRO A 266 -16.54 24.02 -2.43
N SER A 267 -16.88 24.24 -1.15
CA SER A 267 -17.26 23.16 -0.23
C SER A 267 -18.44 22.32 -0.71
N SER A 268 -19.35 22.93 -1.49
CA SER A 268 -20.49 22.25 -2.11
C SER A 268 -20.10 21.15 -3.10
N VAL A 269 -18.90 21.23 -3.71
CA VAL A 269 -18.38 20.17 -4.58
C VAL A 269 -18.10 18.91 -3.76
N PHE A 270 -17.40 19.05 -2.64
CA PHE A 270 -17.10 17.92 -1.75
C PHE A 270 -18.37 17.37 -1.08
N GLN A 271 -19.34 18.23 -0.75
CA GLN A 271 -20.65 17.79 -0.25
C GLN A 271 -21.37 16.93 -1.27
N ARG A 272 -21.37 17.32 -2.56
CA ARG A 272 -21.96 16.54 -3.65
C ARG A 272 -21.25 15.20 -3.83
N LEU A 273 -19.92 15.21 -3.93
CA LEU A 273 -19.14 13.97 -4.07
C LEU A 273 -19.38 13.00 -2.91
N LEU A 274 -19.47 13.52 -1.68
CA LEU A 274 -19.81 12.72 -0.52
C LEU A 274 -21.24 12.20 -0.61
N GLN A 275 -22.21 13.05 -0.99
CA GLN A 275 -23.61 12.65 -1.14
C GLN A 275 -23.77 11.53 -2.17
N ASP A 276 -23.12 11.64 -3.33
CA ASP A 276 -23.14 10.60 -4.37
C ASP A 276 -22.63 9.26 -3.82
N GLN A 277 -21.59 9.29 -2.97
CA GLN A 277 -21.09 8.08 -2.32
C GLN A 277 -22.05 7.57 -1.23
N LEU A 278 -22.67 8.45 -0.44
CA LEU A 278 -23.66 8.05 0.56
C LEU A 278 -24.89 7.41 -0.10
N ASP A 279 -25.33 7.92 -1.24
CA ASP A 279 -26.45 7.37 -2.01
C ASP A 279 -26.12 5.96 -2.55
N LEU A 280 -24.89 5.77 -3.05
CA LEU A 280 -24.39 4.46 -3.45
C LEU A 280 -24.35 3.48 -2.27
N ILE A 281 -23.85 3.91 -1.12
CA ILE A 281 -23.81 3.09 0.10
C ILE A 281 -25.24 2.77 0.55
N GLY A 282 -26.16 3.73 0.51
CA GLY A 282 -27.57 3.55 0.84
C GLY A 282 -28.25 2.46 -0.02
N CYS A 283 -27.86 2.36 -1.29
CA CYS A 283 -28.39 1.37 -2.23
C CYS A 283 -27.86 -0.06 -2.01
N ILE A 284 -26.76 -0.27 -1.26
CA ILE A 284 -26.16 -1.61 -1.05
C ILE A 284 -27.18 -2.64 -0.53
N LEU A 285 -28.17 -2.17 0.23
CA LEU A 285 -29.19 -3.02 0.85
C LEU A 285 -30.38 -3.34 -0.04
N THR A 286 -30.59 -2.61 -1.13
CA THR A 286 -31.84 -2.65 -1.91
C THR A 286 -31.63 -2.92 -3.38
N ASP A 287 -30.43 -2.67 -3.91
CA ASP A 287 -30.11 -2.77 -5.33
C ASP A 287 -28.89 -3.69 -5.53
N ARG A 288 -29.14 -4.88 -6.10
CA ARG A 288 -28.10 -5.90 -6.32
C ARG A 288 -26.99 -5.40 -7.25
N GLU A 289 -27.34 -4.68 -8.31
CA GLU A 289 -26.37 -4.24 -9.31
C GLU A 289 -25.46 -3.16 -8.72
N LYS A 290 -26.03 -2.19 -7.99
CA LYS A 290 -25.23 -1.18 -7.29
C LYS A 290 -24.38 -1.78 -6.18
N ALA A 291 -24.90 -2.75 -5.43
CA ALA A 291 -24.13 -3.47 -4.43
C ALA A 291 -22.93 -4.20 -5.05
N LEU A 292 -23.14 -4.93 -6.16
CA LEU A 292 -22.07 -5.59 -6.91
C LEU A 292 -21.03 -4.60 -7.43
N MET A 293 -21.47 -3.49 -8.04
CA MET A 293 -20.57 -2.46 -8.55
C MET A 293 -19.71 -1.85 -7.44
N TYR A 294 -20.34 -1.49 -6.30
CA TYR A 294 -19.64 -0.90 -5.17
C TYR A 294 -18.65 -1.88 -4.54
N ILE A 295 -19.10 -3.11 -4.22
CA ILE A 295 -18.24 -4.13 -3.60
C ILE A 295 -17.06 -4.45 -4.51
N LYS A 296 -17.29 -4.63 -5.82
CA LYS A 296 -16.23 -4.87 -6.81
C LYS A 296 -15.14 -3.80 -6.76
N GLY A 297 -15.52 -2.53 -6.61
CA GLY A 297 -14.57 -1.42 -6.49
C GLY A 297 -13.76 -1.42 -5.20
N GLU A 298 -14.22 -2.10 -4.15
CA GLU A 298 -13.53 -2.26 -2.86
C GLU A 298 -12.80 -3.62 -2.72
N LEU A 299 -12.93 -4.53 -3.69
CA LEU A 299 -12.20 -5.79 -3.67
C LEU A 299 -10.70 -5.52 -3.89
N ASP A 300 -9.89 -6.02 -2.96
CA ASP A 300 -8.46 -6.12 -3.14
C ASP A 300 -8.14 -7.45 -3.83
N ALA A 301 -7.38 -7.40 -4.92
CA ALA A 301 -6.97 -8.59 -5.65
C ALA A 301 -6.05 -9.52 -4.83
N ALA A 302 -5.44 -9.03 -3.74
CA ALA A 302 -4.61 -9.83 -2.83
C ALA A 302 -5.39 -10.47 -1.66
N ALA A 303 -6.59 -9.98 -1.33
CA ALA A 303 -7.26 -10.38 -0.09
C ALA A 303 -8.18 -11.59 -0.30
N GLU A 304 -7.65 -12.80 -0.07
CA GLU A 304 -8.46 -14.01 0.01
C GLU A 304 -9.32 -14.00 1.29
N ASP A 305 -10.57 -14.48 1.18
CA ASP A 305 -11.48 -14.75 2.31
C ASP A 305 -11.96 -13.52 3.12
N THR A 306 -12.16 -12.37 2.45
CA THR A 306 -12.77 -11.18 3.06
C THR A 306 -14.30 -11.20 3.01
N LEU A 307 -14.94 -10.50 3.97
CA LEU A 307 -16.38 -10.24 3.96
C LEU A 307 -16.86 -9.69 2.60
N ALA A 308 -16.07 -8.82 1.97
CA ALA A 308 -16.37 -8.22 0.67
C ALA A 308 -16.37 -9.28 -0.46
N GLN A 309 -15.37 -10.16 -0.51
CA GLN A 309 -15.29 -11.23 -1.52
C GLN A 309 -16.44 -12.22 -1.38
N SER A 310 -16.75 -12.64 -0.15
CA SER A 310 -17.87 -13.52 0.16
C SER A 310 -19.21 -12.90 -0.27
N LEU A 311 -19.46 -11.64 0.09
CA LEU A 311 -20.65 -10.90 -0.34
C LEU A 311 -20.75 -10.78 -1.86
N TYR A 312 -19.65 -10.45 -2.53
CA TYR A 312 -19.60 -10.36 -3.98
C TYR A 312 -20.01 -11.68 -4.64
N ASN A 313 -19.46 -12.80 -4.15
CA ASN A 313 -19.77 -14.14 -4.65
C ASN A 313 -21.25 -14.52 -4.41
N MET A 314 -21.81 -14.21 -3.23
CA MET A 314 -23.23 -14.43 -2.94
C MET A 314 -24.15 -13.65 -3.88
N LEU A 315 -23.87 -12.36 -4.08
CA LEU A 315 -24.68 -11.52 -4.96
C LEU A 315 -24.58 -11.96 -6.42
N LEU A 316 -23.39 -12.34 -6.89
CA LEU A 316 -23.20 -12.89 -8.24
C LEU A 316 -23.94 -14.22 -8.43
N ALA A 317 -23.99 -15.06 -7.39
CA ALA A 317 -24.73 -16.32 -7.41
C ALA A 317 -26.25 -16.13 -7.42
N GLY A 318 -26.75 -14.90 -7.26
CA GLY A 318 -28.18 -14.60 -7.21
C GLY A 318 -28.83 -14.96 -5.88
N GLN A 319 -28.07 -14.98 -4.79
CA GLN A 319 -28.64 -15.07 -3.43
C GLN A 319 -29.66 -13.95 -3.20
N ASP A 320 -30.74 -14.25 -2.47
CA ASP A 320 -31.74 -13.25 -2.13
C ASP A 320 -31.14 -12.25 -1.13
N MET A 321 -31.29 -10.95 -1.40
CA MET A 321 -30.77 -9.89 -0.52
C MET A 321 -31.57 -9.74 0.78
N THR A 322 -32.77 -10.32 0.85
CA THR A 322 -33.60 -10.38 2.06
C THR A 322 -33.33 -11.63 2.90
N GLU A 323 -32.57 -12.59 2.37
CA GLU A 323 -32.12 -13.77 3.11
C GLU A 323 -31.39 -13.28 4.39
N PRO A 324 -31.78 -13.75 5.60
CA PRO A 324 -31.30 -13.18 6.86
C PRO A 324 -29.78 -12.99 6.98
N THR A 325 -28.98 -13.98 6.58
CA THR A 325 -27.51 -13.90 6.64
C THR A 325 -26.94 -13.00 5.56
N VAL A 326 -27.43 -13.09 4.33
CA VAL A 326 -27.02 -12.18 3.24
C VAL A 326 -27.30 -10.74 3.63
N ARG A 327 -28.51 -10.48 4.15
CA ARG A 327 -28.96 -9.18 4.63
C ARG A 327 -28.07 -8.64 5.74
N GLN A 328 -27.77 -9.48 6.74
CA GLN A 328 -26.91 -9.10 7.86
C GLN A 328 -25.48 -8.78 7.41
N ARG A 329 -24.91 -9.58 6.50
CA ARG A 329 -23.58 -9.33 5.94
C ARG A 329 -23.56 -8.03 5.12
N LEU A 330 -24.58 -7.77 4.31
CA LEU A 330 -24.72 -6.51 3.57
C LEU A 330 -24.84 -5.30 4.51
N GLN A 331 -25.63 -5.42 5.59
CA GLN A 331 -25.75 -4.37 6.62
C GLN A 331 -24.43 -4.13 7.35
N ARG A 332 -23.70 -5.19 7.68
CA ARG A 332 -22.36 -5.09 8.28
C ARG A 332 -21.39 -4.41 7.32
N PHE A 333 -21.38 -4.82 6.05
CA PHE A 333 -20.53 -4.21 5.04
C PHE A 333 -20.85 -2.72 4.87
N GLN A 334 -22.13 -2.37 4.70
CA GLN A 334 -22.60 -0.98 4.59
C GLN A 334 -22.16 -0.13 5.78
N ARG A 335 -22.31 -0.65 7.01
CA ARG A 335 -21.86 0.02 8.23
C ARG A 335 -20.35 0.26 8.22
N THR A 336 -19.56 -0.75 7.88
CA THR A 336 -18.10 -0.61 7.75
C THR A 336 -17.74 0.46 6.73
N GLN A 337 -18.52 0.65 5.66
CA GLN A 337 -18.32 1.74 4.70
C GLN A 337 -18.59 3.12 5.34
N TYR A 338 -19.71 3.30 6.06
CA TYR A 338 -19.99 4.56 6.78
C TYR A 338 -18.95 4.86 7.85
N GLU A 339 -18.54 3.87 8.65
CA GLU A 339 -17.49 4.02 9.68
C GLU A 339 -16.14 4.38 9.04
N SER A 340 -15.78 3.73 7.94
CA SER A 340 -14.56 4.03 7.19
C SER A 340 -14.59 5.46 6.63
N LEU A 341 -15.71 5.89 6.04
CA LEU A 341 -15.90 7.26 5.59
C LEU A 341 -15.79 8.25 6.74
N ARG A 342 -16.42 7.99 7.89
CA ARG A 342 -16.36 8.90 9.04
C ARG A 342 -14.95 9.01 9.63
N LYS A 343 -14.26 7.88 9.77
CA LYS A 343 -12.92 7.81 10.38
C LYS A 343 -11.84 8.38 9.48
N LYS A 344 -11.84 8.00 8.19
CA LYS A 344 -10.77 8.35 7.24
C LYS A 344 -11.10 9.54 6.35
N MET A 345 -12.38 9.89 6.21
CA MET A 345 -12.89 10.91 5.30
C MET A 345 -12.26 10.76 3.92
N ASN A 346 -12.38 9.56 3.37
CA ASN A 346 -11.78 9.16 2.12
C ASN A 346 -12.83 8.59 1.15
N PHE A 347 -13.22 9.40 0.17
CA PHE A 347 -14.19 9.06 -0.85
C PHE A 347 -13.60 9.04 -2.26
N ARG A 348 -14.20 8.21 -3.12
CA ARG A 348 -13.74 7.97 -4.48
C ARG A 348 -14.16 9.12 -5.40
N VAL A 349 -13.24 9.58 -6.24
CA VAL A 349 -13.52 10.53 -7.32
C VAL A 349 -13.34 9.81 -8.65
N GLN A 350 -14.41 9.72 -9.43
CA GLN A 350 -14.38 8.94 -10.67
C GLN A 350 -13.32 9.47 -11.64
N ASP A 351 -13.34 10.77 -11.94
CA ASP A 351 -12.40 11.40 -12.89
C ASP A 351 -11.03 11.71 -12.27
N SER A 352 -10.45 10.72 -11.58
CA SER A 352 -9.14 10.83 -10.95
C SER A 352 -8.38 9.49 -10.91
N CYS A 353 -7.07 9.52 -10.71
CA CYS A 353 -6.24 8.33 -10.53
C CYS A 353 -4.88 8.62 -9.87
N TYR A 354 -4.14 7.56 -9.54
CA TYR A 354 -2.72 7.64 -9.19
C TYR A 354 -1.87 6.97 -10.27
N VAL A 355 -0.89 7.68 -10.81
CA VAL A 355 -0.02 7.18 -11.89
C VAL A 355 1.45 7.52 -11.60
N PHE A 356 2.38 6.73 -12.13
CA PHE A 356 3.81 7.07 -12.05
C PHE A 356 4.10 8.34 -12.85
N GLY A 357 4.97 9.19 -12.31
CA GLY A 357 5.58 10.28 -13.07
C GLY A 357 6.75 9.78 -13.91
N VAL A 358 6.87 10.29 -15.13
CA VAL A 358 8.02 10.07 -16.02
C VAL A 358 8.42 11.38 -16.70
N VAL A 359 9.62 11.43 -17.27
CA VAL A 359 10.12 12.62 -17.96
C VAL A 359 9.95 12.49 -19.47
N ASP A 360 9.64 13.61 -20.13
CA ASP A 360 9.69 13.77 -21.58
C ASP A 360 11.14 13.82 -22.06
N GLU A 361 11.65 12.68 -22.55
CA GLU A 361 13.01 12.59 -23.11
C GLU A 361 13.13 13.27 -24.48
N GLU A 362 12.00 13.49 -25.19
CA GLU A 362 11.97 14.07 -26.53
C GLU A 362 11.88 15.61 -26.50
N GLY A 363 11.51 16.21 -25.36
CA GLY A 363 11.45 17.66 -25.16
C GLY A 363 10.36 18.35 -25.97
N VAL A 364 9.23 17.66 -26.19
CA VAL A 364 8.11 18.11 -27.03
C VAL A 364 6.99 18.79 -26.24
N LEU A 365 6.97 18.65 -24.92
CA LEU A 365 6.03 19.33 -24.03
C LEU A 365 6.51 20.75 -23.70
N GLY A 366 5.56 21.70 -23.64
CA GLY A 366 5.80 23.04 -23.10
C GLY A 366 5.88 23.09 -21.57
N PRO A 367 6.27 24.25 -20.98
CA PRO A 367 6.56 24.36 -19.54
C PRO A 367 5.45 23.95 -18.57
N ASP A 368 4.18 24.15 -18.93
CA ASP A 368 3.01 23.77 -18.11
C ASP A 368 2.18 22.64 -18.76
N GLU A 369 2.74 22.00 -19.80
CA GLU A 369 2.09 20.89 -20.50
C GLU A 369 2.49 19.54 -19.91
N VAL A 370 1.54 18.62 -19.88
CA VAL A 370 1.76 17.22 -19.52
C VAL A 370 1.13 16.31 -20.56
N TYR A 371 1.68 15.10 -20.73
CA TYR A 371 1.04 14.05 -21.54
C TYR A 371 0.48 12.96 -20.64
N ILE A 372 -0.80 12.62 -20.84
CA ILE A 372 -1.50 11.58 -20.09
C ILE A 372 -2.35 10.76 -21.03
N ASN A 373 -2.09 9.44 -21.05
CA ASN A 373 -2.89 8.46 -21.79
C ASN A 373 -3.34 7.33 -20.85
N LEU A 374 -4.65 7.17 -20.71
CA LEU A 374 -5.32 6.17 -19.89
C LEU A 374 -6.17 5.25 -20.78
N PRO A 375 -5.58 4.28 -21.51
CA PRO A 375 -6.30 3.50 -22.53
C PRO A 375 -7.53 2.76 -22.01
N SER A 376 -7.48 2.23 -20.79
CA SER A 376 -8.61 1.50 -20.17
C SER A 376 -9.67 2.43 -19.56
N ARG A 377 -9.52 3.76 -19.69
CA ARG A 377 -10.40 4.76 -19.09
C ARG A 377 -10.76 5.84 -20.11
N SER A 378 -10.09 6.98 -20.06
CA SER A 378 -10.44 8.17 -20.82
C SER A 378 -9.61 8.35 -22.11
N GLY A 379 -8.70 7.43 -22.40
CA GLY A 379 -7.74 7.57 -23.49
C GLY A 379 -6.76 8.72 -23.26
N VAL A 380 -6.38 9.42 -24.33
CA VAL A 380 -5.51 10.60 -24.26
C VAL A 380 -6.30 11.79 -23.72
N LEU A 381 -5.80 12.43 -22.66
CA LEU A 381 -6.43 13.61 -22.07
C LEU A 381 -5.98 14.89 -22.79
N VAL A 382 -6.94 15.72 -23.19
CA VAL A 382 -6.70 17.06 -23.76
C VAL A 382 -7.56 18.08 -23.02
N ARG A 383 -7.09 18.58 -21.88
CA ARG A 383 -7.83 19.46 -20.94
C ARG A 383 -6.93 19.93 -19.79
N ASP A 384 -7.42 20.85 -18.98
CA ASP A 384 -6.76 21.20 -17.71
C ASP A 384 -6.91 20.04 -16.72
N VAL A 385 -5.85 19.79 -15.96
CA VAL A 385 -5.80 18.74 -14.94
C VAL A 385 -5.17 19.28 -13.66
N VAL A 386 -5.50 18.66 -12.54
CA VAL A 386 -4.85 18.91 -11.25
C VAL A 386 -3.92 17.75 -10.93
N VAL A 387 -2.70 18.09 -10.57
CA VAL A 387 -1.63 17.13 -10.23
C VAL A 387 -1.08 17.45 -8.85
N ALA A 388 -0.85 16.42 -8.04
CA ALA A 388 -0.23 16.56 -6.73
C ALA A 388 0.53 15.27 -6.34
N ARG A 389 1.59 15.40 -5.55
CA ARG A 389 2.21 14.26 -4.85
C ARG A 389 1.54 14.09 -3.48
N ILE A 390 1.43 12.86 -2.98
CA ILE A 390 0.90 12.62 -1.63
C ILE A 390 1.97 11.95 -0.77
N PRO A 391 2.18 12.40 0.49
CA PRO A 391 1.47 13.49 1.17
C PRO A 391 1.90 14.88 0.68
N SER A 392 1.00 15.86 0.75
CA SER A 392 1.26 17.29 0.51
C SER A 392 0.66 18.13 1.63
N TYR A 393 1.32 19.23 1.96
CA TYR A 393 0.92 20.09 3.09
C TYR A 393 0.90 21.58 2.71
N HIS A 394 1.46 21.95 1.57
CA HIS A 394 1.44 23.32 1.07
C HIS A 394 0.41 23.47 -0.07
N PRO A 395 -0.38 24.56 -0.12
CA PRO A 395 -1.29 24.80 -1.24
C PRO A 395 -0.59 24.82 -2.60
N GLY A 396 0.65 25.30 -2.67
CA GLY A 396 1.48 25.29 -3.88
C GLY A 396 1.93 23.90 -4.35
N ASP A 397 1.70 22.84 -3.57
CA ASP A 397 1.94 21.46 -4.01
C ASP A 397 0.84 20.93 -4.96
N ILE A 398 -0.30 21.63 -5.03
CA ILE A 398 -1.36 21.32 -5.98
C ILE A 398 -1.12 22.14 -7.24
N ARG A 399 -0.78 21.47 -8.34
CA ARG A 399 -0.49 22.12 -9.62
C ARG A 399 -1.65 21.97 -10.58
N LYS A 400 -2.07 23.06 -11.20
CA LYS A 400 -2.93 23.04 -12.38
C LYS A 400 -2.04 22.99 -13.62
N LEU A 401 -2.20 21.98 -14.46
CA LEU A 401 -1.40 21.75 -15.65
C LEU A 401 -2.29 21.49 -16.87
N ARG A 402 -1.74 21.62 -18.08
CA ARG A 402 -2.46 21.38 -19.33
C ARG A 402 -2.11 20.01 -19.91
N ALA A 403 -3.06 19.09 -19.92
CA ALA A 403 -2.91 17.84 -20.65
C ALA A 403 -3.07 18.08 -22.16
N VAL A 404 -2.11 17.60 -22.96
CA VAL A 404 -2.05 17.77 -24.41
C VAL A 404 -1.83 16.43 -25.12
N ASP A 405 -2.26 16.30 -26.39
CA ASP A 405 -1.92 15.15 -27.23
C ASP A 405 -0.65 15.46 -28.04
N ARG A 406 0.38 14.63 -27.86
CA ARG A 406 1.64 14.65 -28.61
C ARG A 406 1.82 13.28 -29.27
N PRO A 407 1.79 13.16 -30.61
CA PRO A 407 1.98 11.89 -31.31
C PRO A 407 3.24 11.13 -30.89
N GLU A 408 4.31 11.86 -30.60
CA GLU A 408 5.61 11.37 -30.17
C GLU A 408 5.51 10.54 -28.89
N LEU A 409 4.67 10.99 -27.95
CA LEU A 409 4.53 10.43 -26.61
C LEU A 409 3.46 9.33 -26.50
N ARG A 410 2.79 8.94 -27.60
CA ARG A 410 1.68 7.96 -27.59
C ARG A 410 2.05 6.55 -27.13
N HIS A 411 3.34 6.24 -27.09
CA HIS A 411 3.86 4.99 -26.56
C HIS A 411 3.82 4.95 -25.02
N HIS A 412 3.71 6.11 -24.35
CA HIS A 412 3.50 6.18 -22.91
C HIS A 412 2.04 5.91 -22.55
N ARG A 413 1.83 4.96 -21.62
CA ARG A 413 0.49 4.55 -21.16
C ARG A 413 0.45 4.46 -19.64
N ASN A 414 -0.67 4.82 -19.02
CA ASN A 414 -0.90 4.72 -17.57
C ASN A 414 0.21 5.37 -16.72
N CYS A 415 0.80 6.46 -17.21
CA CYS A 415 1.75 7.33 -16.54
C CYS A 415 1.47 8.79 -16.90
N ILE A 416 2.00 9.73 -16.12
CA ILE A 416 2.02 11.15 -16.45
C ILE A 416 3.43 11.52 -16.91
N VAL A 417 3.54 12.13 -18.10
CA VAL A 417 4.81 12.60 -18.64
C VAL A 417 4.94 14.09 -18.32
N PHE A 418 6.00 14.45 -17.59
CA PHE A 418 6.35 15.82 -17.25
C PHE A 418 7.35 16.41 -18.25
N PRO A 419 7.30 17.73 -18.49
CA PRO A 419 8.18 18.40 -19.43
C PRO A 419 9.62 18.47 -18.90
N SER A 420 10.57 18.30 -19.81
CA SER A 420 12.01 18.54 -19.59
C SER A 420 12.46 19.95 -20.01
N THR A 421 11.52 20.75 -20.54
CA THR A 421 11.76 22.10 -21.11
C THR A 421 11.36 23.22 -20.16
N ALA A 422 10.73 22.89 -19.03
CA ALA A 422 10.25 23.86 -18.06
C ALA A 422 11.42 24.58 -17.36
N PRO A 423 11.24 25.83 -16.91
CA PRO A 423 12.29 26.57 -16.20
C PRO A 423 12.67 25.95 -14.84
N HIS A 424 11.83 25.05 -14.32
CA HIS A 424 12.01 24.29 -13.08
C HIS A 424 11.37 22.91 -13.23
N SER A 425 11.80 21.94 -12.43
CA SER A 425 11.21 20.60 -12.38
C SER A 425 9.83 20.62 -11.75
N ILE A 426 8.78 20.30 -12.51
CA ILE A 426 7.41 20.22 -12.01
C ILE A 426 7.29 19.21 -10.84
N PRO A 427 7.82 17.97 -10.92
CA PRO A 427 7.90 17.04 -9.80
C PRO A 427 8.41 17.66 -8.49
N ASP A 428 9.53 18.38 -8.54
CA ASP A 428 10.19 18.98 -7.36
C ASP A 428 9.30 20.01 -6.66
N THR A 429 8.49 20.75 -7.43
CA THR A 429 7.54 21.72 -6.87
C THR A 429 6.42 21.10 -6.03
N MET A 430 6.17 19.80 -6.15
CA MET A 430 5.12 19.08 -5.44
C MET A 430 5.70 18.24 -4.30
N SER A 431 5.89 18.85 -3.13
CA SER A 431 6.47 18.19 -1.94
C SER A 431 7.80 17.47 -2.25
N SER A 432 8.73 18.12 -2.96
CA SER A 432 10.04 17.57 -3.37
C SER A 432 9.93 16.24 -4.12
N GLY A 433 8.99 16.14 -5.06
CA GLY A 433 8.75 14.94 -5.85
C GLY A 433 9.92 14.58 -6.77
N ASP A 434 10.16 13.29 -6.94
CA ASP A 434 11.13 12.75 -7.89
C ASP A 434 10.48 11.72 -8.82
N LEU A 435 11.25 11.13 -9.73
CA LEU A 435 10.79 10.13 -10.69
C LEU A 435 11.41 8.75 -10.40
N ASP A 436 11.73 8.43 -9.13
CA ASP A 436 12.34 7.16 -8.72
C ASP A 436 11.30 6.06 -8.37
N GLY A 437 10.03 6.44 -8.44
CA GLY A 437 8.87 5.60 -8.10
C GLY A 437 7.68 6.35 -7.52
N ASP A 438 7.72 7.68 -7.46
CA ASP A 438 6.59 8.48 -7.00
C ASP A 438 5.36 8.28 -7.89
N LYS A 439 4.20 8.23 -7.24
CA LYS A 439 2.90 8.30 -7.89
C LYS A 439 2.27 9.65 -7.63
N TYR A 440 1.72 10.23 -8.68
CA TYR A 440 1.02 11.50 -8.64
C TYR A 440 -0.47 11.27 -8.67
N PHE A 441 -1.17 11.94 -7.76
CA PHE A 441 -2.60 12.13 -7.84
C PHE A 441 -2.88 13.00 -9.07
N LEU A 442 -3.82 12.54 -9.89
CA LEU A 442 -4.33 13.24 -11.05
C LEU A 442 -5.84 13.32 -10.92
N THR A 443 -6.43 14.50 -11.16
CA THR A 443 -7.87 14.61 -11.43
C THR A 443 -8.11 15.51 -12.63
N TRP A 444 -9.07 15.11 -13.45
CA TRP A 444 -9.59 15.88 -14.58
C TRP A 444 -11.08 16.20 -14.41
N ASP A 445 -11.60 16.02 -13.19
CA ASP A 445 -12.92 16.49 -12.81
C ASP A 445 -12.95 18.03 -12.86
N PRO A 446 -13.78 18.64 -13.73
CA PRO A 446 -13.82 20.09 -13.89
C PRO A 446 -14.27 20.81 -12.60
N SER A 447 -15.00 20.14 -11.71
CA SER A 447 -15.46 20.71 -10.44
C SER A 447 -14.37 20.79 -9.38
N LEU A 448 -13.26 20.05 -9.55
CA LEU A 448 -12.11 20.04 -8.66
C LEU A 448 -10.95 20.90 -9.17
N LEU A 449 -11.12 21.59 -10.30
CA LEU A 449 -10.14 22.58 -10.76
C LEU A 449 -10.10 23.78 -9.80
N PRO A 450 -8.95 24.11 -9.21
CA PRO A 450 -8.81 25.26 -8.32
C PRO A 450 -9.16 26.58 -9.01
N LEU A 451 -9.74 27.51 -8.24
CA LEU A 451 -10.02 28.88 -8.69
C LEU A 451 -8.80 29.80 -8.51
N ALA A 452 -7.90 29.43 -7.61
CA ALA A 452 -6.65 30.12 -7.35
C ALA A 452 -5.47 29.16 -7.50
N GLU A 453 -4.32 29.70 -7.88
CA GLU A 453 -3.03 29.00 -7.84
C GLU A 453 -2.18 29.59 -6.72
N ALA A 454 -1.42 28.73 -6.04
CA ALA A 454 -0.46 29.14 -5.04
C ALA A 454 0.95 28.93 -5.57
N THR A 455 1.84 29.88 -5.30
CA THR A 455 3.25 29.73 -5.65
C THR A 455 3.83 28.51 -4.92
N PRO A 456 4.51 27.60 -5.63
CA PRO A 456 5.24 26.52 -4.99
C PRO A 456 6.21 27.04 -3.93
N LEU A 457 6.41 26.26 -2.87
CA LEU A 457 7.40 26.58 -1.87
C LEU A 457 8.78 26.53 -2.53
N ASN A 458 9.60 27.58 -2.36
CA ASN A 458 10.98 27.53 -2.80
C ASN A 458 11.76 26.58 -1.86
N ARG A 459 12.04 25.38 -2.35
CA ARG A 459 12.78 24.36 -1.60
C ARG A 459 14.25 24.52 -1.92
N ALA A 460 15.03 24.91 -0.92
CA ALA A 460 16.48 24.86 -1.07
C ALA A 460 16.88 23.40 -1.34
N PRO A 461 17.75 23.12 -2.31
CA PRO A 461 18.25 21.77 -2.54
C PRO A 461 18.81 21.24 -1.23
N ALA A 462 18.39 20.03 -0.84
CA ALA A 462 18.75 19.44 0.45
C ALA A 462 20.28 19.49 0.63
N GLY A 463 20.75 20.43 1.44
CA GLY A 463 22.16 20.55 1.73
C GLY A 463 22.61 19.28 2.43
N THR A 464 23.53 18.53 1.83
CA THR A 464 24.26 17.49 2.55
C THR A 464 24.94 18.16 3.74
N SER A 465 24.48 17.88 4.96
CA SER A 465 25.19 18.31 6.16
C SER A 465 26.57 17.67 6.13
N SER A 466 27.62 18.49 6.04
CA SER A 466 28.99 18.03 6.17
C SER A 466 29.12 17.38 7.55
N ALA A 467 29.61 16.14 7.59
CA ALA A 467 29.87 15.45 8.85
C ALA A 467 30.78 16.34 9.72
N SER A 468 30.35 16.63 10.96
CA SER A 468 31.15 17.41 11.91
C SER A 468 32.40 16.66 12.40
N ARG A 469 32.47 15.34 12.18
CA ARG A 469 33.59 14.46 12.53
C ARG A 469 33.91 13.47 11.41
N PRO A 470 35.18 13.09 11.21
CA PRO A 470 35.54 11.95 10.38
C PRO A 470 34.90 10.68 10.95
N ARG A 471 34.20 9.89 10.11
CA ARG A 471 33.58 8.62 10.52
C ARG A 471 34.53 7.44 10.27
N GLN A 472 34.51 6.45 11.14
CA GLN A 472 35.24 5.18 10.97
C GLN A 472 34.26 4.02 10.96
N LEU A 473 34.59 2.92 10.27
CA LEU A 473 33.71 1.73 10.21
C LEU A 473 33.47 1.09 11.58
N SER A 474 34.40 1.27 12.53
CA SER A 474 34.22 0.85 13.93
C SER A 474 33.09 1.61 14.65
N ASP A 475 32.67 2.77 14.15
CA ASP A 475 31.59 3.57 14.72
C ASP A 475 30.20 3.09 14.26
N VAL A 476 30.11 2.18 13.27
CA VAL A 476 28.85 1.73 12.68
C VAL A 476 27.87 1.22 13.74
N PRO A 477 28.27 0.37 14.72
CA PRO A 477 27.41 -0.05 15.82
C PRO A 477 26.76 1.08 16.61
N SER A 478 27.56 2.05 17.05
CA SER A 478 27.08 3.14 17.93
C SER A 478 26.22 4.13 17.15
N ASP A 479 26.60 4.45 15.91
CA ASP A 479 25.81 5.29 15.01
C ASP A 479 24.48 4.61 14.62
N ALA A 480 24.44 3.27 14.52
CA ALA A 480 23.21 2.51 14.30
C ALA A 480 22.22 2.71 15.45
N VAL A 481 22.66 2.51 16.70
CA VAL A 481 21.81 2.68 17.88
C VAL A 481 21.33 4.12 17.98
N GLN A 482 22.22 5.10 17.79
CA GLN A 482 21.85 6.52 17.81
C GLN A 482 20.78 6.85 16.77
N THR A 483 20.99 6.40 15.52
CA THR A 483 20.06 6.63 14.40
C THR A 483 18.71 5.97 14.68
N PHE A 484 18.69 4.72 15.18
CA PHE A 484 17.46 4.03 15.52
C PHE A 484 16.68 4.78 16.61
N MET A 485 17.35 5.18 17.69
CA MET A 485 16.72 5.86 18.81
C MET A 485 16.13 7.21 18.43
N GLN A 486 16.73 7.92 17.48
CA GLN A 486 16.22 9.18 16.96
C GLN A 486 15.02 8.98 16.03
N LEU A 487 15.03 7.97 15.16
CA LEU A 487 14.07 7.86 14.05
C LEU A 487 12.94 6.85 14.28
N LYS A 488 13.01 6.03 15.35
CA LYS A 488 12.03 4.97 15.62
C LYS A 488 10.58 5.47 15.59
N PHE A 489 9.70 4.68 14.98
CA PHE A 489 8.25 4.94 14.90
C PHE A 489 7.85 6.23 14.18
N ASN A 490 8.79 6.91 13.51
CA ASN A 490 8.56 8.19 12.85
C ASN A 490 7.86 9.22 13.75
N ALA A 491 8.16 9.20 15.05
CA ALA A 491 7.35 9.86 16.07
C ALA A 491 7.25 11.38 15.86
N LEU A 492 8.37 12.02 15.52
CA LEU A 492 8.43 13.47 15.31
C LEU A 492 7.62 13.91 14.07
N MET A 493 7.78 13.23 12.94
CA MET A 493 7.00 13.51 11.72
C MET A 493 5.50 13.31 12.00
N GLY A 494 5.13 12.20 12.65
CA GLY A 494 3.74 11.93 13.02
C GLY A 494 3.13 13.01 13.91
N GLN A 495 3.89 13.52 14.88
CA GLN A 495 3.45 14.65 15.72
C GLN A 495 3.23 15.93 14.89
N MET A 496 4.14 16.26 13.98
CA MET A 496 4.02 17.46 13.14
C MET A 496 2.86 17.35 12.13
N ALA A 497 2.68 16.20 11.49
CA ALA A 497 1.60 15.97 10.54
C ALA A 497 0.21 15.98 11.22
N ASN A 498 0.11 15.40 12.42
CA ASN A 498 -1.11 15.47 13.24
C ASN A 498 -1.39 16.89 13.73
N GLU A 499 -0.35 17.64 14.10
CA GLU A 499 -0.47 19.05 14.45
C GLU A 499 -0.99 19.86 13.26
N TRP A 500 -0.40 19.72 12.07
CA TRP A 500 -0.87 20.39 10.86
C TRP A 500 -2.34 20.06 10.58
N SER A 501 -2.70 18.78 10.60
CA SER A 501 -4.08 18.30 10.34
C SER A 501 -5.08 18.91 11.33
N ARG A 502 -4.70 19.02 12.61
CA ARG A 502 -5.54 19.65 13.62
C ARG A 502 -5.67 21.16 13.40
N GLN A 503 -4.60 21.84 13.01
CA GLN A 503 -4.60 23.30 12.87
C GLN A 503 -5.39 23.77 11.65
N VAL A 504 -5.28 23.09 10.51
CA VAL A 504 -6.05 23.43 9.30
C VAL A 504 -7.57 23.30 9.49
N GLU A 505 -8.01 22.44 10.40
CA GLU A 505 -9.43 22.31 10.74
C GLU A 505 -9.93 23.34 11.77
N ASN A 506 -9.04 24.07 12.44
CA ASN A 506 -9.42 25.05 13.49
C ASN A 506 -9.41 26.51 13.01
N THR A 507 -9.06 26.75 11.74
CA THR A 507 -8.85 28.09 11.20
C THR A 507 -9.60 28.31 9.87
N PRO A 508 -10.27 29.45 9.67
CA PRO A 508 -10.96 29.76 8.41
C PRO A 508 -10.05 29.80 7.18
N GLN A 509 -8.77 30.13 7.35
CA GLN A 509 -7.78 30.19 6.27
C GLN A 509 -7.24 28.81 5.88
N LEU A 510 -7.66 27.74 6.57
CA LEU A 510 -7.24 26.36 6.29
C LEU A 510 -5.70 26.23 6.20
N ALA A 511 -5.16 25.73 5.08
CA ALA A 511 -3.73 25.56 4.90
C ALA A 511 -2.97 26.88 4.65
N ASN A 512 -3.66 27.98 4.32
CA ASN A 512 -3.06 29.31 4.20
C ASN A 512 -2.87 30.02 5.55
N ALA A 513 -3.33 29.44 6.66
CA ALA A 513 -3.09 30.03 7.96
C ALA A 513 -1.57 30.06 8.29
N PRO A 514 -1.07 31.11 8.96
CA PRO A 514 0.36 31.27 9.22
C PRO A 514 1.02 30.11 9.98
N TYR A 515 0.27 29.42 10.84
CA TYR A 515 0.82 28.31 11.63
C TYR A 515 0.96 27.02 10.81
N PRO A 516 -0.08 26.50 10.11
CA PRO A 516 0.09 25.42 9.14
C PRO A 516 1.24 25.64 8.16
N LEU A 517 1.39 26.84 7.59
CA LEU A 517 2.49 27.16 6.66
C LEU A 517 3.87 27.03 7.31
N GLN A 518 4.03 27.46 8.57
CA GLN A 518 5.30 27.30 9.30
C GLN A 518 5.62 25.83 9.65
N LEU A 519 4.61 24.95 9.70
CA LEU A 519 4.81 23.52 9.94
C LEU A 519 5.31 22.77 8.69
N VAL A 520 4.93 23.21 7.49
CA VAL A 520 5.29 22.54 6.22
C VAL A 520 6.79 22.25 6.09
N PRO A 521 7.71 23.24 6.17
CA PRO A 521 9.13 22.97 6.00
C PRO A 521 9.72 22.09 7.12
N LEU A 522 9.08 22.01 8.29
CA LEU A 522 9.49 21.09 9.36
C LEU A 522 9.05 19.66 9.06
N ILE A 523 7.86 19.47 8.48
CA ILE A 523 7.34 18.17 8.06
C ILE A 523 8.17 17.62 6.90
N GLU A 524 8.47 18.45 5.89
CA GLU A 524 9.32 18.05 4.76
C GLU A 524 10.74 17.66 5.24
N ALA A 525 11.35 18.46 6.12
CA ALA A 525 12.62 18.11 6.75
C ALA A 525 12.57 16.79 7.52
N ALA A 526 11.45 16.50 8.22
CA ALA A 526 11.27 15.25 8.94
C ALA A 526 11.14 14.03 8.02
N LEU A 527 10.58 14.19 6.80
CA LEU A 527 10.47 13.11 5.81
C LEU A 527 11.84 12.68 5.30
N ASP A 528 12.76 13.64 5.09
CA ASP A 528 14.10 13.39 4.60
C ASP A 528 15.14 13.17 5.69
N LEU A 529 14.76 13.24 6.96
CA LEU A 529 15.67 13.20 8.11
C LEU A 529 16.66 12.03 8.10
N MET A 530 16.21 10.84 7.65
CA MET A 530 17.08 9.67 7.51
C MET A 530 18.13 9.83 6.41
N LYS A 531 17.80 10.53 5.32
CA LYS A 531 18.63 10.68 4.12
C LYS A 531 19.47 11.96 4.11
N SER A 532 19.04 13.01 4.81
CA SER A 532 19.71 14.30 4.90
C SER A 532 20.71 14.35 6.05
N GLY A 533 20.48 13.56 7.11
CA GLY A 533 21.29 13.63 8.33
C GLY A 533 21.13 14.95 9.07
N GLU A 534 19.99 15.65 8.88
CA GLU A 534 19.65 16.82 9.68
C GLU A 534 19.52 16.44 11.17
N ASP A 535 19.87 17.38 12.05
CA ASP A 535 19.85 17.14 13.50
C ASP A 535 18.41 17.01 14.02
N PHE A 536 18.03 15.79 14.41
CA PHE A 536 16.75 15.46 15.01
C PHE A 536 16.39 16.37 16.21
N ALA A 537 17.36 16.64 17.10
CA ALA A 537 17.12 17.44 18.29
C ALA A 537 16.84 18.91 17.93
N ARG A 538 17.59 19.43 16.94
CA ARG A 538 17.38 20.79 16.40
C ARG A 538 16.01 20.91 15.72
N LEU A 539 15.63 19.94 14.89
CA LEU A 539 14.32 19.94 14.23
C LEU A 539 13.18 19.87 15.26
N GLY A 540 13.30 19.01 16.27
CA GLY A 540 12.34 18.91 17.37
C GLY A 540 12.27 20.16 18.25
N ALA A 541 13.39 20.88 18.44
CA ALA A 541 13.41 22.16 19.13
C ALA A 541 12.66 23.24 18.32
N ARG A 542 12.95 23.36 17.01
CA ARG A 542 12.25 24.29 16.10
C ARG A 542 10.74 24.06 16.10
N PHE A 543 10.30 22.80 16.06
CA PHE A 543 8.87 22.46 16.14
C PHE A 543 8.23 22.92 17.44
N ARG A 544 8.85 22.66 18.59
CA ARG A 544 8.35 23.12 19.90
C ARG A 544 8.29 24.65 19.97
N GLU A 545 9.27 25.32 19.40
CA GLU A 545 9.36 26.78 19.39
C GLU A 545 8.24 27.41 18.52
N VAL A 546 8.00 26.86 17.33
CA VAL A 546 6.90 27.30 16.45
C VAL A 546 5.56 27.01 17.13
N LYS A 547 5.39 25.83 17.73
CA LYS A 547 4.17 25.49 18.47
C LYS A 547 3.91 26.42 19.67
N ALA A 548 4.95 26.81 20.40
CA ALA A 548 4.82 27.73 21.53
C ALA A 548 4.38 29.15 21.11
N ARG A 549 4.75 29.59 19.90
CA ARG A 549 4.33 30.88 19.33
C ARG A 549 2.85 30.91 18.90
N HIS A 550 2.21 29.74 18.80
CA HIS A 550 0.82 29.60 18.36
C HIS A 550 -0.03 28.87 19.40
N PRO A 551 -0.34 29.50 20.56
CA PRO A 551 -1.24 28.92 21.55
C PRO A 551 -2.59 28.61 20.89
N GLY A 552 -3.11 27.39 21.10
CA GLY A 552 -4.21 26.76 20.37
C GLY A 552 -5.27 27.74 19.84
N THR A 553 -5.12 28.12 18.57
CA THR A 553 -5.98 29.09 17.90
C THR A 553 -7.22 28.36 17.40
N VAL A 554 -8.21 28.20 18.28
CA VAL A 554 -9.56 27.81 17.87
C VAL A 554 -10.32 29.10 17.61
N THR A 555 -10.70 29.36 16.36
CA THR A 555 -11.58 30.49 16.06
C THR A 555 -12.97 30.19 16.61
N PRO A 556 -13.49 30.96 17.60
CA PRO A 556 -14.80 30.68 18.18
C PRO A 556 -15.90 30.73 17.11
N GLY A 557 -16.79 29.73 17.09
CA GLY A 557 -17.88 29.63 16.12
C GLY A 557 -17.48 29.17 14.71
N PHE A 558 -16.19 28.95 14.44
CA PHE A 558 -15.78 28.34 13.17
C PHE A 558 -16.08 26.84 13.18
N VAL A 559 -16.72 26.36 12.12
CA VAL A 559 -16.94 24.93 11.87
C VAL A 559 -16.19 24.55 10.61
N SER A 560 -15.19 23.68 10.76
CA SER A 560 -14.41 23.11 9.66
C SER A 560 -15.32 22.60 8.54
N PRO A 561 -15.04 22.93 7.26
CA PRO A 561 -15.73 22.29 6.13
C PRO A 561 -15.63 20.76 6.17
N ILE A 562 -14.51 20.22 6.65
CA ILE A 562 -14.32 18.77 6.80
C ILE A 562 -15.24 18.23 7.89
N GLN A 563 -15.42 18.96 9.00
CA GLN A 563 -16.37 18.55 10.04
C GLN A 563 -17.80 18.55 9.51
N ARG A 564 -18.21 19.56 8.71
CA ARG A 564 -19.54 19.55 8.07
C ARG A 564 -19.75 18.33 7.18
N LEU A 565 -18.71 17.90 6.46
CA LEU A 565 -18.77 16.66 5.68
C LEU A 565 -18.90 15.42 6.59
N ARG A 566 -18.18 15.36 7.72
CA ARG A 566 -18.34 14.28 8.71
C ARG A 566 -19.77 14.22 9.26
N ASP A 567 -20.38 15.37 9.50
CA ASP A 567 -21.75 15.49 10.04
C ASP A 567 -22.83 15.02 9.05
N MET A 568 -22.54 14.98 7.75
CA MET A 568 -23.45 14.40 6.73
C MET A 568 -23.50 12.87 6.78
N ILE A 569 -22.51 12.21 7.39
CA ILE A 569 -22.42 10.74 7.39
C ILE A 569 -23.37 10.18 8.44
N PRO A 570 -24.29 9.26 8.06
CA PRO A 570 -25.24 8.68 9.00
C PRO A 570 -24.56 8.03 10.22
N HIS A 571 -25.11 8.31 11.40
CA HIS A 571 -24.80 7.55 12.60
C HIS A 571 -25.51 6.20 12.53
N THR A 572 -24.76 5.11 12.51
CA THR A 572 -25.37 3.77 12.60
C THR A 572 -25.43 3.38 14.07
N ASP A 573 -26.64 3.31 14.63
CA ASP A 573 -26.81 2.82 16.00
C ASP A 573 -26.44 1.33 16.09
N LEU A 574 -25.65 0.98 17.11
CA LEU A 574 -25.12 -0.37 17.33
C LEU A 574 -26.20 -1.35 17.83
N SER A 575 -27.34 -0.84 18.29
CA SER A 575 -28.33 -1.57 19.09
C SER A 575 -29.49 -2.21 18.31
N GLU A 576 -29.68 -1.91 17.01
CA GLU A 576 -30.91 -2.29 16.30
C GLU A 576 -30.87 -3.62 15.51
N PHE A 577 -29.95 -4.54 15.81
CA PHE A 577 -29.91 -5.83 15.10
C PHE A 577 -29.98 -7.01 16.07
N ALA A 578 -31.20 -7.31 16.51
CA ALA A 578 -31.50 -8.61 17.10
C ALA A 578 -31.40 -9.71 16.02
N ASN A 579 -30.61 -10.75 16.29
CA ASN A 579 -30.52 -11.97 15.47
C ASN A 579 -31.89 -12.65 15.38
N ASN A 580 -32.65 -12.35 14.33
CA ASN A 580 -33.94 -12.98 14.06
C ASN A 580 -33.80 -14.07 12.98
N LEU A 581 -32.90 -15.04 13.21
CA LEU A 581 -32.86 -16.27 12.44
C LEU A 581 -34.10 -17.13 12.80
N SER A 582 -34.94 -17.40 11.81
CA SER A 582 -36.07 -18.33 11.90
C SER A 582 -36.08 -19.22 10.65
N VAL A 583 -36.55 -20.46 10.80
CA VAL A 583 -36.74 -21.39 9.68
C VAL A 583 -37.71 -20.82 8.65
N ASP A 584 -38.71 -20.05 9.08
CA ASP A 584 -39.70 -19.40 8.19
C ASP A 584 -39.10 -18.34 7.26
N ARG A 585 -37.82 -17.99 7.48
CA ARG A 585 -37.06 -17.03 6.66
C ARG A 585 -35.91 -17.69 5.88
N CYS A 586 -35.86 -19.02 5.82
CA CYS A 586 -34.94 -19.74 4.94
C CYS A 586 -35.27 -19.47 3.47
N ASP A 587 -34.27 -19.39 2.63
CA ASP A 587 -34.49 -19.45 1.19
C ASP A 587 -34.81 -20.90 0.79
N LEU A 588 -36.07 -21.16 0.45
CA LEU A 588 -36.53 -22.50 0.06
C LEU A 588 -35.79 -23.04 -1.19
N ALA A 589 -35.27 -22.16 -2.05
CA ALA A 589 -34.43 -22.55 -3.18
C ALA A 589 -33.15 -23.27 -2.77
N LEU A 590 -32.65 -22.98 -1.56
CA LEU A 590 -31.46 -23.60 -1.01
C LEU A 590 -31.73 -24.96 -0.37
N ILE A 591 -32.98 -25.42 -0.28
CA ILE A 591 -33.35 -26.69 0.36
C ILE A 591 -33.61 -27.75 -0.73
N ARG A 592 -32.69 -28.72 -0.86
CA ARG A 592 -32.69 -29.77 -1.90
C ARG A 592 -33.10 -31.15 -1.40
N ARG A 593 -33.98 -31.18 -0.40
CA ARG A 593 -34.45 -32.42 0.23
C ARG A 593 -34.99 -33.45 -0.76
N GLU A 594 -35.66 -32.99 -1.82
CA GLU A 594 -36.31 -33.86 -2.80
C GLU A 594 -35.33 -34.51 -3.80
N GLU A 595 -34.11 -33.99 -3.95
CA GLU A 595 -33.13 -34.54 -4.91
C GLU A 595 -32.64 -35.94 -4.50
N ASN A 596 -32.40 -36.16 -3.21
CA ASN A 596 -32.10 -37.48 -2.65
C ASN A 596 -32.44 -37.52 -1.14
N PRO A 597 -33.67 -37.93 -0.77
CA PRO A 597 -34.14 -37.88 0.62
C PRO A 597 -33.33 -38.74 1.60
N ALA A 598 -32.81 -39.88 1.15
CA ALA A 598 -32.02 -40.77 2.00
C ALA A 598 -30.70 -40.10 2.41
N ARG A 599 -29.93 -39.65 1.41
CA ARG A 599 -28.66 -38.94 1.65
C ARG A 599 -28.86 -37.61 2.38
N TRP A 600 -29.95 -36.90 2.12
CA TRP A 600 -30.32 -35.70 2.86
C TRP A 600 -30.44 -35.97 4.36
N ASN A 601 -31.12 -37.05 4.75
CA ASN A 601 -31.29 -37.43 6.14
C ASN A 601 -29.95 -37.83 6.80
N ASP A 602 -29.06 -38.50 6.05
CA ASP A 602 -27.70 -38.81 6.51
C ASP A 602 -26.94 -37.51 6.84
N PHE A 603 -26.98 -36.51 5.96
CA PHE A 603 -26.31 -35.22 6.20
C PHE A 603 -26.97 -34.39 7.30
N LEU A 604 -28.28 -34.52 7.52
CA LEU A 604 -28.94 -33.93 8.69
C LEU A 604 -28.49 -34.59 10.01
N ALA A 605 -28.29 -35.91 10.02
CA ALA A 605 -27.74 -36.62 11.17
C ALA A 605 -26.29 -36.18 11.43
N GLU A 606 -25.47 -36.11 10.39
CA GLU A 606 -24.11 -35.55 10.45
C GLU A 606 -24.10 -34.13 11.05
N ALA A 607 -24.99 -33.25 10.57
CA ALA A 607 -25.09 -31.89 11.07
C ALA A 607 -25.44 -31.82 12.58
N ARG A 608 -26.28 -32.74 13.08
CA ARG A 608 -26.63 -32.84 14.51
C ARG A 608 -25.43 -33.20 15.37
N GLU A 609 -24.55 -34.07 14.87
CA GLU A 609 -23.35 -34.50 15.57
C GLU A 609 -22.25 -33.43 15.54
N VAL A 610 -22.08 -32.74 14.41
CA VAL A 610 -20.98 -31.79 14.19
C VAL A 610 -21.24 -30.44 14.86
N LEU A 611 -22.49 -29.95 14.85
CA LEU A 611 -22.83 -28.60 15.32
C LEU A 611 -22.39 -28.31 16.77
N PRO A 612 -22.59 -29.19 17.77
CA PRO A 612 -22.13 -28.94 19.13
C PRO A 612 -20.62 -28.74 19.23
N ARG A 613 -19.85 -29.57 18.50
CA ARG A 613 -18.38 -29.48 18.46
C ARG A 613 -17.93 -28.18 17.79
N PHE A 614 -18.50 -27.86 16.63
CA PHE A 614 -18.22 -26.61 15.93
C PHE A 614 -18.48 -25.38 16.82
N ASN A 615 -19.61 -25.34 17.52
CA ASN A 615 -19.94 -24.22 18.41
C ASN A 615 -18.97 -24.10 19.59
N LYS A 616 -18.51 -25.23 20.14
CA LYS A 616 -17.50 -25.23 21.21
C LYS A 616 -16.19 -24.66 20.69
N ASP A 617 -15.66 -25.22 19.61
CA ASP A 617 -14.38 -24.82 19.02
C ASP A 617 -14.41 -23.33 18.60
N LEU A 618 -15.50 -22.89 17.97
CA LEU A 618 -15.69 -21.50 17.56
C LEU A 618 -15.78 -20.56 18.77
N SER A 619 -16.48 -20.96 19.85
CA SER A 619 -16.59 -20.13 21.06
C SER A 619 -15.25 -20.00 21.79
N GLU A 620 -14.45 -21.06 21.83
CA GLU A 620 -13.10 -21.03 22.42
C GLU A 620 -12.18 -20.12 21.59
N ALA A 621 -12.24 -20.22 20.26
CA ALA A 621 -11.48 -19.37 19.37
C ALA A 621 -11.85 -17.88 19.46
N ILE A 622 -13.15 -17.55 19.59
CA ILE A 622 -13.59 -16.16 19.79
C ILE A 622 -13.05 -15.59 21.11
N LYS A 623 -13.08 -16.38 22.20
CA LYS A 623 -12.52 -15.94 23.49
C LYS A 623 -11.02 -15.65 23.38
N LEU A 624 -10.29 -16.47 22.62
CA LEU A 624 -8.88 -16.27 22.38
C LEU A 624 -8.61 -15.01 21.54
N ASP A 625 -9.41 -14.77 20.50
CA ASP A 625 -9.35 -13.54 19.70
C ASP A 625 -9.63 -12.28 20.55
N ASP A 626 -10.64 -12.32 21.42
CA ASP A 626 -11.02 -11.19 22.27
C ASP A 626 -9.94 -10.92 23.34
N ALA A 627 -9.41 -11.96 23.98
CA ALA A 627 -8.28 -11.82 24.91
C ALA A 627 -7.01 -11.27 24.23
N THR A 628 -6.86 -11.50 22.93
CA THR A 628 -5.76 -10.93 22.13
C THR A 628 -6.01 -9.45 21.83
N ARG A 629 -7.24 -9.06 21.48
CA ARG A 629 -7.63 -7.67 21.24
C ARG A 629 -7.48 -6.78 22.47
N GLU A 630 -7.83 -7.29 23.65
CA GLU A 630 -7.72 -6.53 24.91
C GLU A 630 -6.26 -6.22 25.28
N ARG A 631 -5.32 -7.09 24.90
CA ARG A 631 -3.88 -6.90 25.19
C ARG A 631 -3.20 -5.90 24.26
N ASP A 632 -3.75 -5.68 23.06
CA ASP A 632 -3.19 -4.74 22.07
C ASP A 632 -4.32 -3.96 21.36
N PRO A 633 -4.95 -3.00 22.05
CA PRO A 633 -6.06 -2.21 21.50
C PRO A 633 -5.64 -1.28 20.35
N ASP A 634 -4.34 -0.96 20.26
CA ASP A 634 -3.73 -0.15 19.19
C ASP A 634 -3.28 -0.97 17.98
N SER A 635 -3.50 -2.30 17.98
CA SER A 635 -3.41 -3.13 16.79
C SER A 635 -4.56 -2.84 15.81
N HIS A 636 -4.60 -1.60 15.33
CA HIS A 636 -5.14 -1.29 14.01
C HIS A 636 -4.25 -1.97 12.98
N ARG A 637 -4.33 -3.31 12.92
CA ARG A 637 -3.88 -4.07 11.78
C ARG A 637 -4.67 -3.51 10.60
N ASN A 638 -3.94 -2.92 9.65
CA ASN A 638 -4.30 -3.11 8.25
C ASN A 638 -4.72 -4.58 8.12
N LEU A 639 -5.90 -4.80 7.56
CA LEU A 639 -6.52 -6.12 7.36
C LEU A 639 -5.66 -6.98 6.43
N ASP A 640 -4.47 -7.36 6.87
CA ASP A 640 -3.52 -8.12 6.06
C ASP A 640 -2.74 -9.16 6.89
N ASP A 641 -2.76 -10.36 6.30
CA ASP A 641 -1.85 -11.50 6.40
C ASP A 641 -1.91 -12.55 7.52
N SER A 642 -2.88 -12.57 8.44
CA SER A 642 -3.18 -13.82 9.17
C SER A 642 -4.63 -13.94 9.65
N PRO A 643 -5.34 -15.04 9.31
CA PRO A 643 -6.69 -15.27 9.81
C PRO A 643 -6.66 -15.41 11.33
N ASN A 644 -7.58 -14.71 12.01
CA ASN A 644 -7.81 -14.87 13.44
C ASN A 644 -8.30 -16.29 13.77
N GLU A 645 -8.26 -16.68 15.04
CA GLU A 645 -8.51 -18.06 15.45
C GLU A 645 -9.93 -18.51 15.08
N ALA A 646 -10.92 -17.61 15.20
CA ALA A 646 -12.28 -17.90 14.77
C ALA A 646 -12.40 -18.20 13.26
N SER A 647 -11.59 -17.55 12.42
CA SER A 647 -11.57 -17.83 10.97
C SER A 647 -10.84 -19.14 10.67
N ARG A 648 -9.78 -19.48 11.42
CA ARG A 648 -9.06 -20.76 11.29
C ARG A 648 -9.99 -21.94 11.57
N VAL A 649 -10.78 -21.88 12.64
CA VAL A 649 -11.78 -22.91 12.96
C VAL A 649 -12.78 -23.07 11.82
N LYS A 650 -13.33 -21.97 11.28
CA LYS A 650 -14.27 -22.04 10.14
C LYS A 650 -13.62 -22.70 8.91
N GLN A 651 -12.40 -22.28 8.55
CA GLN A 651 -11.68 -22.85 7.42
C GLN A 651 -11.37 -24.33 7.60
N GLU A 652 -11.02 -24.78 8.81
CA GLU A 652 -10.79 -26.20 9.11
C GLU A 652 -12.05 -27.03 8.85
N TYR A 653 -13.20 -26.59 9.39
CA TYR A 653 -14.47 -27.27 9.16
C TYR A 653 -14.90 -27.20 7.69
N GLN A 654 -14.68 -26.09 7.01
CA GLN A 654 -14.91 -25.98 5.56
C GLN A 654 -14.06 -26.96 4.76
N ARG A 655 -12.75 -27.06 5.03
CA ARG A 655 -11.89 -28.03 4.34
C ARG A 655 -12.31 -29.46 4.62
N ARG A 656 -12.63 -29.77 5.89
CA ARG A 656 -13.00 -31.11 6.32
C ARG A 656 -14.31 -31.60 5.72
N TYR A 657 -15.34 -30.75 5.73
CA TYR A 657 -16.70 -31.16 5.34
C TYR A 657 -17.09 -30.71 3.94
N PHE A 658 -16.44 -29.69 3.37
CA PHE A 658 -16.78 -29.06 2.09
C PHE A 658 -15.58 -28.95 1.13
N GLY A 659 -14.46 -29.62 1.41
CA GLY A 659 -13.26 -29.59 0.58
C GLY A 659 -13.27 -30.47 -0.68
N GLY A 660 -14.33 -31.29 -0.88
CA GLY A 660 -14.47 -32.14 -2.07
C GLY A 660 -14.79 -31.38 -3.37
N GLY A 661 -15.09 -32.10 -4.46
CA GLY A 661 -15.65 -31.49 -5.68
C GLY A 661 -14.73 -31.52 -6.91
N CYS A 662 -13.79 -32.48 -6.95
CA CYS A 662 -12.96 -32.76 -8.13
C CYS A 662 -13.79 -33.45 -9.23
N THR A 663 -14.83 -34.19 -8.83
CA THR A 663 -15.78 -34.86 -9.74
C THR A 663 -17.17 -34.25 -9.64
N LYS A 664 -18.03 -34.49 -10.65
CA LYS A 664 -19.41 -34.00 -10.64
C LYS A 664 -20.23 -34.66 -9.52
N GLU A 665 -19.97 -35.93 -9.27
CA GLU A 665 -20.63 -36.72 -8.23
C GLU A 665 -20.32 -36.15 -6.84
N GLU A 666 -19.05 -35.85 -6.55
CA GLU A 666 -18.65 -35.18 -5.31
C GLU A 666 -19.30 -33.81 -5.17
N GLN A 667 -19.34 -32.99 -6.22
CA GLN A 667 -20.00 -31.68 -6.18
C GLN A 667 -21.49 -31.81 -5.87
N CYS A 668 -22.18 -32.80 -6.44
CA CYS A 668 -23.58 -33.07 -6.14
C CYS A 668 -23.78 -33.48 -4.67
N GLU A 669 -22.94 -34.37 -4.12
CA GLU A 669 -23.01 -34.74 -2.69
C GLU A 669 -22.75 -33.53 -1.78
N GLN A 670 -21.77 -32.70 -2.12
CA GLN A 670 -21.43 -31.52 -1.32
C GLN A 670 -22.52 -30.43 -1.36
N ARG A 671 -23.21 -30.26 -2.51
CA ARG A 671 -24.39 -29.40 -2.59
C ARG A 671 -25.52 -29.89 -1.69
N LEU A 672 -25.80 -31.19 -1.72
CA LEU A 672 -26.84 -31.77 -0.88
C LEU A 672 -26.50 -31.65 0.61
N ARG A 673 -25.24 -31.89 0.98
CA ARG A 673 -24.72 -31.68 2.34
C ARG A 673 -24.86 -30.23 2.79
N ALA A 674 -24.39 -29.28 1.98
CA ALA A 674 -24.47 -27.85 2.29
C ALA A 674 -25.93 -27.40 2.48
N SER A 675 -26.82 -27.89 1.63
CA SER A 675 -28.26 -27.64 1.69
C SER A 675 -28.89 -28.19 2.98
N ALA A 676 -28.54 -29.42 3.40
CA ALA A 676 -29.00 -30.01 4.65
C ALA A 676 -28.48 -29.25 5.89
N TRP A 677 -27.20 -28.87 5.87
CA TRP A 677 -26.57 -28.10 6.95
C TRP A 677 -27.13 -26.68 7.06
N TYR A 678 -27.44 -26.02 5.93
CA TYR A 678 -28.13 -24.74 5.89
C TYR A 678 -29.47 -24.83 6.61
N TYR A 679 -30.32 -25.79 6.22
CA TYR A 679 -31.61 -26.01 6.86
C TYR A 679 -31.49 -26.28 8.36
N TYR A 680 -30.58 -27.18 8.76
CA TYR A 680 -30.39 -27.53 10.16
C TYR A 680 -29.83 -26.36 10.99
N GLY A 681 -28.90 -25.59 10.42
CA GLY A 681 -28.36 -24.41 11.08
C GLY A 681 -29.42 -23.35 11.35
N TYR A 682 -30.38 -23.12 10.44
CA TYR A 682 -31.51 -22.22 10.69
C TYR A 682 -32.45 -22.76 11.75
N LEU A 683 -32.73 -24.06 11.74
CA LEU A 683 -33.52 -24.74 12.77
C LEU A 683 -32.92 -24.53 14.17
N GLN A 684 -31.60 -24.55 14.28
CA GLN A 684 -30.88 -24.35 15.54
C GLN A 684 -30.51 -22.89 15.83
N LYS A 685 -30.86 -21.95 14.93
CA LYS A 685 -30.47 -20.52 14.98
C LYS A 685 -28.95 -20.33 15.06
N LYS A 686 -28.19 -21.10 14.28
CA LYS A 686 -26.72 -21.10 14.19
C LYS A 686 -26.26 -20.68 12.79
N GLU A 687 -26.18 -19.37 12.57
CA GLU A 687 -25.76 -18.72 11.31
C GLU A 687 -24.44 -19.25 10.76
N ALA A 688 -23.39 -19.20 11.60
CA ALA A 688 -22.03 -19.54 11.20
C ALA A 688 -21.91 -20.99 10.73
N PHE A 689 -22.74 -21.89 11.28
CA PHE A 689 -22.81 -23.28 10.87
C PHE A 689 -23.60 -23.46 9.58
N ALA A 690 -24.77 -22.81 9.47
CA ALA A 690 -25.64 -22.90 8.29
C ALA A 690 -24.91 -22.53 6.99
N TRP A 691 -23.96 -21.60 7.08
CA TRP A 691 -23.20 -21.08 5.95
C TRP A 691 -21.78 -21.64 5.81
N LEU A 692 -21.42 -22.74 6.50
CA LEU A 692 -20.12 -23.40 6.29
C LEU A 692 -19.96 -23.85 4.83
N GLY A 693 -21.03 -24.37 4.21
CA GLY A 693 -21.07 -24.78 2.80
C GLY A 693 -21.34 -23.66 1.79
N GLU A 694 -21.00 -22.39 2.10
CA GLU A 694 -21.34 -21.20 1.30
C GLU A 694 -21.08 -21.36 -0.21
N ARG A 695 -19.91 -21.91 -0.59
CA ARG A 695 -19.56 -22.15 -1.99
C ARG A 695 -20.64 -22.96 -2.72
N TYR A 696 -21.09 -24.05 -2.12
CA TYR A 696 -22.09 -24.93 -2.74
C TYR A 696 -23.51 -24.35 -2.67
N LEU A 697 -23.83 -23.59 -1.63
CA LEU A 697 -25.08 -22.82 -1.58
C LEU A 697 -25.16 -21.80 -2.73
N ASN A 698 -24.04 -21.14 -3.03
CA ASN A 698 -23.93 -20.25 -4.17
C ASN A 698 -24.07 -21.01 -5.51
N GLU A 699 -23.47 -22.19 -5.65
CA GLU A 699 -23.66 -23.03 -6.85
C GLU A 699 -25.13 -23.42 -7.05
N ILE A 700 -25.84 -23.77 -5.96
CA ILE A 700 -27.27 -24.11 -5.99
C ILE A 700 -28.09 -22.94 -6.56
N LYS A 701 -27.84 -21.72 -6.09
CA LYS A 701 -28.58 -20.53 -6.54
C LYS A 701 -28.21 -20.09 -7.94
N ALA A 702 -26.92 -20.15 -8.31
CA ALA A 702 -26.48 -19.84 -9.66
C ALA A 702 -27.17 -20.75 -10.70
N CYS A 703 -27.30 -22.05 -10.39
CA CYS A 703 -28.02 -23.00 -11.25
C CYS A 703 -29.51 -22.63 -11.42
N GLU A 704 -30.19 -22.22 -10.35
CA GLU A 704 -31.57 -21.76 -10.46
C GLU A 704 -31.72 -20.46 -11.24
N TYR A 705 -30.83 -19.51 -10.98
CA TYR A 705 -30.83 -18.21 -11.64
C TYR A 705 -30.68 -18.39 -13.16
N LEU A 706 -29.72 -19.21 -13.59
CA LEU A 706 -29.54 -19.58 -15.01
C LEU A 706 -30.78 -20.29 -15.58
N ARG A 707 -31.40 -21.22 -14.84
CA ARG A 707 -32.64 -21.88 -15.29
C ARG A 707 -33.79 -20.89 -15.45
N LYS A 708 -33.97 -19.93 -14.55
CA LYS A 708 -35.00 -18.87 -14.64
C LYS A 708 -34.72 -17.93 -15.81
N PHE A 709 -33.48 -17.51 -15.99
CA PHE A 709 -33.04 -16.67 -17.11
C PHE A 709 -33.24 -17.37 -18.47
N MET A 710 -32.87 -18.64 -18.59
CA MET A 710 -33.12 -19.43 -19.81
C MET A 710 -34.62 -19.63 -20.09
N ARG A 711 -35.47 -19.63 -19.05
CA ARG A 711 -36.92 -19.70 -19.20
C ARG A 711 -37.56 -18.36 -19.57
N SER A 712 -36.92 -17.22 -19.28
CA SER A 712 -37.43 -15.89 -19.69
C SER A 712 -37.03 -15.49 -21.10
N ILE A 713 -36.03 -16.16 -21.67
CA ILE A 713 -35.61 -16.01 -23.08
C ILE A 713 -36.45 -16.89 -24.02
N ARG A 714 -37.11 -17.91 -23.48
CA ARG A 714 -38.10 -18.74 -24.18
C ARG A 714 -39.50 -18.15 -23.99
#